data_AF-A0A167CH81-F1
#
_entry.id   AF-A0A167CH81-F1
#
_cell.length_a   1.000
_cell.length_b   1.000
_cell.length_c   1.000
_cell.angle_alpha   90.00
_cell.angle_beta   90.00
_cell.angle_gamma   90.00
#
_symmetry.space_group_name_H-M   'P 1'
#
loop_
_entity.id
_entity.type
_entity.pdbx_description
1 polymer ?
#
loop_
_entity_poly.entity_id
_entity_poly.type
_entity_poly.pdbx_seq_one_letter_code
_entity_poly.pdbx_strand_id
1 'polypeptide(L)'
;LFCLFASLRCLFLCESLTCTLWRDTLISIALFFSFLSIPLTDLQDTRSMSMSSNMDNFEKLSVSERKIVVGIDFGTTYSGVAWAETQRPDRRTAITTWPISKIVREGESSDKVPTKLRYAGDEVQWGFSIPITAPQDEVVEWFKLDLDPSLQSMGQAVSSEGRGGRNVDKLVTDYISALGDHLRYTLREKLGEQVVKTTPLEFVVTVPAIWSDLAKDKTKQACQKATGLTTNAPIHLVSEPEAAAIYALHGLDPHGLKVDDTVVVVDAGGGTVDLISYTITSLKPILEVQEAAPGSGALCGSTFLNMRFAKFLKAKLGKEEGFDDEIMAEAMEQFEKKVKRQFTLGAAPDDTYTIPVGGLANNKELGISRGRFSLKASDLQTIFEPVVLECIKLVKDQITASNVPIRAVLLVGGFGASNYLKERLRNAIDKSIQIMQPPNAWQAVVQGAVMKGLAQVSPDRLTQVKVQNRKARKHYGTEWRTKYDAKIHKHLEQKRHWCGLDGCYKVYTMEWFIQRGDNVSENEPFYTSFVWTGLVSQGRIKKIKMDVYADRTPRSAPVARDDNVSMLVHIEADVSHIPEHMLARRQGLDGQWYYELSCKIEAVYLSASTAYTLLYNRSLQLGLMYLINPIAGGLADAYGPTRLYSVAAAGAVLSCDGVSFAQPGVLFGATAVFGTSVAVPVASQHFTRRRALAIGIVASGSSAGGVCLPIMFSRLVQRLGFGWTLRIAALISLGCYGTAMFISTPKQPRNPVESLWSIADFNGFRDPRYAKLALANVAGNFGLYIPFYYLAAVRDYLLPLINGSSFLGRVTGGFVADHTGGLNLIYPLTAASGLLCLTMWLLANNVNMIIAFACSYGVRSGIFISVTPSVTVELSPQDKVGARLGAFSIWSAVGVFTGTPIGGAFIHQGTQSEYRHLIIFTGVCLTAAAGLQLVARLLCDKDLRKKW
;
A
#
# COMPACT_ATOMS: atom_id res chain seq x y z
N LEU A 1 -17.47 5.12 -24.31
CA LEU A 1 -17.15 4.22 -25.45
C LEU A 1 -18.32 4.03 -26.40
N PHE A 2 -19.49 3.53 -25.96
CA PHE A 2 -20.66 3.32 -26.83
C PHE A 2 -21.14 4.57 -27.61
N CYS A 3 -21.11 5.76 -27.00
CA CYS A 3 -21.42 7.02 -27.71
C CYS A 3 -20.38 7.41 -28.76
N LEU A 4 -19.11 7.07 -28.55
CA LEU A 4 -18.02 7.30 -29.52
C LEU A 4 -18.15 6.40 -30.76
N PHE A 5 -18.70 5.19 -30.56
CA PHE A 5 -18.95 4.21 -31.62
C PHE A 5 -20.22 4.54 -32.44
N ALA A 6 -21.21 5.22 -31.85
CA ALA A 6 -22.36 5.74 -32.59
C ALA A 6 -21.94 6.83 -33.60
N SER A 7 -20.95 7.67 -33.24
CA SER A 7 -20.39 8.71 -34.11
C SER A 7 -19.63 8.14 -35.32
N LEU A 8 -19.03 6.95 -35.18
CA LEU A 8 -18.33 6.26 -36.28
C LEU A 8 -19.30 5.81 -37.39
N ARG A 9 -20.57 5.55 -37.09
CA ARG A 9 -21.57 5.15 -38.10
C ARG A 9 -21.98 6.30 -39.03
N CYS A 10 -21.93 7.54 -38.55
CA CYS A 10 -22.15 8.73 -39.39
C CYS A 10 -20.98 9.04 -40.34
N LEU A 11 -19.75 8.66 -39.95
CA LEU A 11 -18.54 8.84 -40.76
C LEU A 11 -18.48 7.93 -42.00
N PHE A 12 -19.16 6.79 -41.99
CA PHE A 12 -19.16 5.82 -43.09
C PHE A 12 -20.25 6.08 -44.15
N LEU A 13 -21.15 7.07 -43.97
CA LEU A 13 -22.36 7.20 -44.78
C LEU A 13 -22.62 8.55 -45.47
N CYS A 14 -21.71 9.54 -45.47
CA CYS A 14 -21.99 10.81 -46.18
C CYS A 14 -20.76 11.52 -46.76
N GLU A 15 -20.81 11.78 -48.08
CA GLU A 15 -19.80 12.49 -48.89
C GLU A 15 -19.87 14.03 -48.81
N SER A 16 -20.71 14.63 -47.95
CA SER A 16 -20.77 16.09 -47.84
C SER A 16 -20.81 16.55 -46.38
N LEU A 17 -20.20 17.71 -46.15
CA LEU A 17 -20.20 18.57 -44.95
C LEU A 17 -18.95 18.54 -44.06
N THR A 18 -18.07 19.49 -44.34
CA THR A 18 -17.05 20.05 -43.44
C THR A 18 -17.61 20.64 -42.14
N CYS A 19 -18.92 20.95 -42.06
CA CYS A 19 -19.58 21.52 -40.87
C CYS A 19 -20.09 20.48 -39.85
N THR A 20 -20.56 19.30 -40.28
CA THR A 20 -20.99 18.24 -39.35
C THR A 20 -19.81 17.57 -38.67
N LEU A 21 -18.66 17.46 -39.33
CA LEU A 21 -17.44 16.94 -38.72
C LEU A 21 -16.96 17.82 -37.55
N TRP A 22 -17.09 19.15 -37.66
CA TRP A 22 -16.82 20.07 -36.55
C TRP A 22 -17.86 19.95 -35.45
N ARG A 23 -19.14 19.76 -35.78
CA ARG A 23 -20.22 19.56 -34.80
C ARG A 23 -20.08 18.23 -34.05
N ASP A 24 -19.70 17.13 -34.71
CA ASP A 24 -19.53 15.81 -34.11
C ASP A 24 -18.19 15.66 -33.38
N THR A 25 -17.15 16.38 -33.84
CA THR A 25 -15.91 16.54 -33.07
C THR A 25 -16.15 17.45 -31.87
N LEU A 26 -16.95 18.51 -31.98
CA LEU A 26 -17.41 19.34 -30.86
C LEU A 26 -18.36 18.58 -29.93
N ILE A 27 -19.15 17.61 -30.41
CA ILE A 27 -19.97 16.72 -29.58
C ILE A 27 -19.12 15.64 -28.93
N SER A 28 -18.06 15.14 -29.57
CA SER A 28 -17.10 14.21 -28.96
C SER A 28 -16.20 14.94 -27.96
N ILE A 29 -15.81 16.17 -28.26
CA ILE A 29 -15.15 17.12 -27.35
C ILE A 29 -16.11 17.54 -26.25
N ALA A 30 -17.40 17.77 -26.51
CA ALA A 30 -18.40 18.12 -25.50
C ALA A 30 -18.84 16.93 -24.68
N LEU A 31 -18.85 15.70 -25.20
CA LEU A 31 -19.06 14.45 -24.44
C LEU A 31 -17.80 14.10 -23.64
N PHE A 32 -16.61 14.37 -24.17
CA PHE A 32 -15.35 14.32 -23.45
C PHE A 32 -15.33 15.36 -22.34
N PHE A 33 -15.72 16.62 -22.60
CA PHE A 33 -15.92 17.68 -21.62
C PHE A 33 -17.14 17.44 -20.72
N SER A 34 -18.16 16.68 -21.10
CA SER A 34 -19.26 16.26 -20.22
C SER A 34 -18.81 15.14 -19.28
N PHE A 35 -17.86 14.31 -19.71
CA PHE A 35 -17.12 13.38 -18.85
C PHE A 35 -16.01 14.08 -18.04
N LEU A 36 -15.51 15.22 -18.52
CA LEU A 36 -14.57 16.14 -17.86
C LEU A 36 -15.26 17.30 -17.16
N SER A 37 -16.60 17.32 -17.06
CA SER A 37 -17.39 18.29 -16.30
C SER A 37 -17.27 17.97 -14.81
N ILE A 38 -16.00 17.90 -14.37
CA ILE A 38 -15.53 18.33 -13.07
C ILE A 38 -15.40 19.86 -13.24
N PRO A 39 -16.00 20.70 -12.38
CA PRO A 39 -15.93 22.14 -12.57
C PRO A 39 -14.48 22.63 -12.53
N LEU A 40 -14.10 23.42 -13.54
CA LEU A 40 -12.80 24.09 -13.72
C LEU A 40 -12.69 25.41 -12.93
N THR A 41 -13.48 25.61 -11.88
CA THR A 41 -13.64 26.90 -11.17
C THR A 41 -12.94 26.95 -9.80
N ASP A 42 -11.67 26.53 -9.71
CA ASP A 42 -10.86 26.76 -8.50
C ASP A 42 -9.39 27.07 -8.84
N LEU A 43 -9.18 27.94 -9.84
CA LEU A 43 -7.88 28.55 -10.16
C LEU A 43 -8.04 30.07 -10.31
N GLN A 44 -8.36 30.78 -9.22
CA GLN A 44 -7.90 32.15 -8.95
C GLN A 44 -8.41 32.64 -7.57
N ASP A 45 -7.45 32.95 -6.70
CA ASP A 45 -7.65 33.42 -5.33
C ASP A 45 -7.87 34.94 -5.24
N THR A 46 -8.56 35.38 -4.18
CA THR A 46 -8.60 36.72 -3.53
C THR A 46 -9.63 37.82 -3.91
N ARG A 47 -10.42 38.18 -2.87
CA ARG A 47 -11.10 39.46 -2.52
C ARG A 47 -12.43 39.84 -3.20
N SER A 48 -13.56 39.60 -2.53
CA SER A 48 -14.45 40.63 -1.93
C SER A 48 -15.76 40.00 -1.40
N MET A 49 -16.36 40.63 -0.39
CA MET A 49 -17.48 40.14 0.44
C MET A 49 -18.83 39.92 -0.28
N SER A 50 -19.58 38.96 0.27
CA SER A 50 -21.04 38.92 0.52
C SER A 50 -21.97 37.99 -0.30
N MET A 51 -22.65 37.13 0.48
CA MET A 51 -23.98 36.49 0.33
C MET A 51 -24.36 35.72 -0.96
N SER A 52 -24.22 34.39 -0.90
CA SER A 52 -25.27 33.44 -1.33
C SER A 52 -25.01 32.02 -0.78
N SER A 53 -24.99 31.87 0.54
CA SER A 53 -24.98 30.57 1.22
C SER A 53 -26.33 29.87 1.02
N ASN A 54 -26.37 28.75 0.27
CA ASN A 54 -27.19 27.55 0.59
C ASN A 54 -27.20 26.45 -0.48
N MET A 55 -26.60 26.64 -1.68
CA MET A 55 -26.61 25.61 -2.74
C MET A 55 -25.25 24.90 -2.96
N ASP A 56 -24.13 25.51 -2.56
CA ASP A 56 -22.79 24.91 -2.70
C ASP A 56 -22.48 23.78 -1.71
N ASN A 57 -23.32 23.57 -0.69
CA ASN A 57 -23.11 22.52 0.32
C ASN A 57 -23.55 21.11 -0.14
N PHE A 58 -24.32 20.99 -1.22
CA PHE A 58 -24.85 19.68 -1.66
C PHE A 58 -23.99 19.00 -2.74
N GLU A 59 -23.20 19.72 -3.53
CA GLU A 59 -22.44 19.15 -4.66
C GLU A 59 -20.94 18.90 -4.37
N LYS A 60 -20.34 19.49 -3.32
CA LYS A 60 -18.99 19.12 -2.84
C LYS A 60 -18.94 17.77 -2.09
N LEU A 61 -20.09 17.08 -1.97
CA LEU A 61 -20.22 15.68 -1.53
C LEU A 61 -19.98 14.70 -2.69
N SER A 62 -18.94 14.88 -3.51
CA SER A 62 -18.49 13.82 -4.41
C SER A 62 -18.00 12.64 -3.58
N VAL A 63 -18.71 11.53 -3.69
CA VAL A 63 -18.62 10.27 -2.92
C VAL A 63 -17.18 9.87 -2.58
N SER A 64 -16.68 10.28 -1.41
CA SER A 64 -15.83 9.38 -0.62
C SER A 64 -16.73 8.20 -0.29
N GLU A 65 -16.36 6.97 -0.67
CA GLU A 65 -17.16 5.80 -0.31
C GLU A 65 -17.45 5.86 1.20
N ARG A 66 -18.74 5.94 1.56
CA ARG A 66 -19.15 5.92 2.97
C ARG A 66 -18.62 4.61 3.52
N LYS A 67 -17.73 4.69 4.51
CA LYS A 67 -17.22 3.54 5.24
C LYS A 67 -17.39 3.80 6.73
N ILE A 68 -17.45 2.73 7.50
CA ILE A 68 -17.35 2.79 8.96
C ILE A 68 -15.96 2.27 9.32
N VAL A 69 -15.14 3.15 9.88
CA VAL A 69 -13.84 2.79 10.43
C VAL A 69 -14.06 2.36 11.87
N VAL A 70 -13.59 1.17 12.22
CA VAL A 70 -13.68 0.59 13.55
C VAL A 70 -12.28 0.42 14.12
N GLY A 71 -12.01 1.04 15.26
CA GLY A 71 -10.81 0.80 16.07
C GLY A 71 -11.11 -0.27 17.12
N ILE A 72 -10.24 -1.26 17.22
CA ILE A 72 -10.29 -2.29 18.26
C ILE A 72 -9.00 -2.22 19.06
N ASP A 73 -9.14 -1.92 20.34
CA ASP A 73 -8.06 -2.07 21.30
C ASP A 73 -8.19 -3.44 21.98
N PHE A 74 -7.48 -4.44 21.47
CA PHE A 74 -7.50 -5.78 22.05
C PHE A 74 -6.47 -5.84 23.17
N GLY A 75 -6.80 -5.40 24.38
CA GLY A 75 -5.86 -5.29 25.50
C GLY A 75 -5.75 -6.58 26.34
N THR A 76 -4.68 -6.67 27.14
CA THR A 76 -4.40 -7.86 27.98
C THR A 76 -5.43 -8.09 29.09
N THR A 77 -5.90 -7.00 29.71
CA THR A 77 -6.85 -7.03 30.83
C THR A 77 -8.23 -6.53 30.42
N TYR A 78 -8.26 -5.51 29.56
CA TYR A 78 -9.47 -4.87 29.08
C TYR A 78 -9.32 -4.58 27.59
N SER A 79 -10.39 -4.79 26.83
CA SER A 79 -10.50 -4.44 25.42
C SER A 79 -11.50 -3.30 25.22
N GLY A 80 -11.29 -2.51 24.17
CA GLY A 80 -12.17 -1.40 23.80
C GLY A 80 -12.51 -1.44 22.33
N VAL A 81 -13.68 -0.89 21.97
CA VAL A 81 -14.09 -0.73 20.58
C VAL A 81 -14.62 0.68 20.37
N ALA A 82 -14.19 1.33 19.29
CA ALA A 82 -14.70 2.63 18.86
C ALA A 82 -14.90 2.63 17.35
N TRP A 83 -15.76 3.52 16.86
CA TRP A 83 -16.03 3.63 15.44
C TRP A 83 -16.37 5.05 15.01
N ALA A 84 -16.22 5.32 13.72
CA ALA A 84 -16.63 6.58 13.09
C ALA A 84 -17.01 6.35 11.63
N GLU A 85 -17.93 7.17 11.13
CA GLU A 85 -18.23 7.23 9.69
C GLU A 85 -17.25 8.17 9.00
N THR A 86 -16.76 7.81 7.81
CA THR A 86 -15.85 8.66 7.02
C THR A 86 -16.45 10.02 6.66
N GLN A 87 -17.78 10.14 6.63
CA GLN A 87 -18.49 11.39 6.38
C GLN A 87 -18.55 12.31 7.61
N ARG A 88 -18.31 11.79 8.82
CA ARG A 88 -18.36 12.53 10.09
C ARG A 88 -17.17 12.14 10.98
N PRO A 89 -15.94 12.42 10.54
CA PRO A 89 -14.72 11.96 11.22
C PRO A 89 -14.52 12.56 12.63
N ASP A 90 -15.11 13.73 12.89
CA ASP A 90 -15.08 14.36 14.21
C ASP A 90 -15.95 13.62 15.24
N ARG A 91 -16.98 12.88 14.78
CA ARG A 91 -17.91 12.15 15.63
C ARG A 91 -17.47 10.70 15.81
N ARG A 92 -16.41 10.52 16.60
CA ARG A 92 -15.95 9.20 17.04
C ARG A 92 -16.76 8.72 18.24
N THR A 93 -17.25 7.49 18.18
CA THR A 93 -18.09 6.90 19.22
C THR A 93 -17.40 5.67 19.79
N ALA A 94 -17.07 5.68 21.08
CA ALA A 94 -16.66 4.48 21.80
C ALA A 94 -17.90 3.68 22.22
N ILE A 95 -17.78 2.35 22.21
CA ILE A 95 -18.77 1.47 22.83
C ILE A 95 -18.54 1.51 24.34
N THR A 96 -19.55 1.97 25.07
CA THR A 96 -19.53 2.04 26.53
C THR A 96 -20.57 1.14 27.19
N THR A 97 -21.44 0.48 26.42
CA THR A 97 -22.44 -0.45 26.91
C THR A 97 -22.09 -1.87 26.49
N TRP A 98 -22.10 -2.79 27.46
CA TRP A 98 -21.63 -4.15 27.28
C TRP A 98 -22.65 -5.19 27.76
N PRO A 99 -22.63 -6.41 27.19
CA PRO A 99 -23.55 -7.46 27.56
C PRO A 99 -23.19 -8.06 28.93
N ILE A 100 -24.21 -8.32 29.74
CA ILE A 100 -24.10 -9.09 31.00
C ILE A 100 -24.68 -10.50 30.84
N SER A 101 -25.39 -10.77 29.75
CA SER A 101 -25.82 -12.10 29.33
C SER A 101 -26.12 -12.12 27.82
N LYS A 102 -26.41 -13.28 27.24
CA LYS A 102 -26.85 -13.37 25.83
C LYS A 102 -28.15 -12.61 25.54
N ILE A 103 -29.00 -12.49 26.56
CA ILE A 103 -30.31 -11.84 26.49
C ILE A 103 -30.16 -10.34 26.75
N VAL A 104 -29.43 -9.96 27.81
CA VAL A 104 -29.23 -8.57 28.20
C VAL A 104 -27.93 -8.05 27.57
N ARG A 105 -28.07 -7.47 26.38
CA ARG A 105 -26.93 -7.00 25.56
C ARG A 105 -26.41 -5.60 25.91
N GLU A 106 -27.17 -4.81 26.67
CA GLU A 106 -26.77 -3.51 27.19
C GLU A 106 -27.00 -3.47 28.71
N GLY A 107 -26.20 -4.23 29.47
CA GLY A 107 -26.40 -4.40 30.92
C GLY A 107 -25.40 -3.66 31.80
N GLU A 108 -24.16 -3.47 31.32
CA GLU A 108 -23.09 -2.82 32.08
C GLU A 108 -22.55 -1.60 31.31
N SER A 109 -22.30 -0.50 32.04
CA SER A 109 -21.73 0.73 31.47
C SER A 109 -20.26 0.88 31.88
N SER A 110 -19.35 0.76 30.92
CA SER A 110 -17.90 0.86 31.12
C SER A 110 -17.21 1.28 29.84
N ASP A 111 -16.15 2.08 29.91
CA ASP A 111 -15.35 2.49 28.74
C ASP A 111 -14.72 1.31 27.98
N LYS A 112 -14.50 0.20 28.69
CA LYS A 112 -13.88 -1.02 28.17
C LYS A 112 -14.49 -2.27 28.80
N VAL A 113 -14.36 -3.39 28.12
CA VAL A 113 -14.82 -4.72 28.55
C VAL A 113 -13.64 -5.58 29.01
N PRO A 114 -13.77 -6.39 30.08
CA PRO A 114 -12.70 -7.30 30.49
C PRO A 114 -12.31 -8.30 29.39
N THR A 115 -11.01 -8.57 29.26
CA THR A 115 -10.47 -9.59 28.34
C THR A 115 -10.45 -10.96 29.03
N LYS A 116 -11.65 -11.48 29.31
CA LYS A 116 -11.87 -12.75 30.00
C LYS A 116 -12.81 -13.66 29.20
N LEU A 117 -12.59 -14.97 29.31
CA LEU A 117 -13.47 -16.02 28.76
C LEU A 117 -13.80 -17.06 29.82
N ARG A 118 -15.01 -17.61 29.77
CA ARG A 118 -15.42 -18.79 30.55
C ARG A 118 -16.22 -19.72 29.65
N TYR A 119 -15.95 -21.02 29.75
CA TYR A 119 -16.63 -22.05 28.96
C TYR A 119 -17.51 -22.88 29.90
N ALA A 120 -18.81 -22.60 29.91
CA ALA A 120 -19.80 -23.28 30.74
C ALA A 120 -20.62 -24.23 29.86
N GLY A 121 -20.17 -25.49 29.74
CA GLY A 121 -20.72 -26.44 28.76
C GLY A 121 -20.47 -25.97 27.32
N ASP A 122 -21.53 -25.88 26.51
CA ASP A 122 -21.47 -25.37 25.13
C ASP A 122 -21.53 -23.83 25.04
N GLU A 123 -21.71 -23.14 26.17
CA GLU A 123 -21.80 -21.68 26.22
C GLU A 123 -20.45 -21.03 26.51
N VAL A 124 -20.04 -20.12 25.62
CA VAL A 124 -18.90 -19.22 25.82
C VAL A 124 -19.41 -17.91 26.43
N GLN A 125 -19.00 -17.64 27.66
CA GLN A 125 -19.20 -16.37 28.37
C GLN A 125 -17.94 -15.52 28.24
N TRP A 126 -18.10 -14.19 28.18
CA TRP A 126 -16.99 -13.27 27.96
C TRP A 126 -17.23 -11.93 28.65
N GLY A 127 -16.14 -11.25 29.02
CA GLY A 127 -16.23 -9.91 29.60
C GLY A 127 -17.14 -9.84 30.84
N PHE A 128 -18.10 -8.92 30.84
CA PHE A 128 -19.05 -8.74 31.94
C PHE A 128 -20.16 -9.80 32.01
N SER A 129 -20.25 -10.71 31.03
CA SER A 129 -21.22 -11.80 31.07
C SER A 129 -20.75 -12.97 31.95
N ILE A 130 -19.54 -12.90 32.50
CA ILE A 130 -19.00 -13.87 33.44
C ILE A 130 -19.45 -13.45 34.85
N PRO A 131 -20.17 -14.30 35.60
CA PRO A 131 -20.56 -14.00 36.97
C PRO A 131 -19.34 -13.72 37.86
N ILE A 132 -19.45 -12.77 38.80
CA ILE A 132 -18.37 -12.44 39.75
C ILE A 132 -18.03 -13.64 40.64
N THR A 133 -19.03 -14.49 40.93
CA THR A 133 -18.92 -15.72 41.71
C THR A 133 -18.43 -16.93 40.89
N ALA A 134 -18.06 -16.74 39.62
CA ALA A 134 -17.55 -17.84 38.81
C ALA A 134 -16.23 -18.38 39.41
N PRO A 135 -16.05 -19.70 39.50
CA PRO A 135 -14.80 -20.29 39.99
C PRO A 135 -13.61 -19.78 39.18
N GLN A 136 -12.57 -19.30 39.87
CA GLN A 136 -11.44 -18.63 39.22
C GLN A 136 -10.65 -19.57 38.29
N ASP A 137 -10.71 -20.88 38.55
CA ASP A 137 -10.16 -21.94 37.71
C ASP A 137 -10.97 -22.19 36.42
N GLU A 138 -12.20 -21.70 36.30
CA GLU A 138 -12.96 -21.76 35.05
C GLU A 138 -12.77 -20.52 34.15
N VAL A 139 -12.24 -19.43 34.71
CA VAL A 139 -12.08 -18.15 34.03
C VAL A 139 -10.68 -18.04 33.42
N VAL A 140 -10.65 -17.89 32.09
CA VAL A 140 -9.42 -17.74 31.31
C VAL A 140 -9.12 -16.26 31.09
N GLU A 141 -8.00 -15.81 31.64
CA GLU A 141 -7.50 -14.43 31.53
C GLU A 141 -6.08 -14.40 30.95
N TRP A 142 -5.68 -13.22 30.47
CA TRP A 142 -4.32 -12.94 29.99
C TRP A 142 -3.81 -13.83 28.85
N PHE A 143 -4.71 -14.55 28.19
CA PHE A 143 -4.41 -15.37 27.01
C PHE A 143 -3.82 -14.55 25.84
N LYS A 144 -3.99 -13.22 25.86
CA LYS A 144 -3.31 -12.31 24.93
C LYS A 144 -1.77 -12.44 25.00
N LEU A 145 -1.19 -12.64 26.20
CA LEU A 145 0.27 -12.76 26.36
C LEU A 145 0.83 -14.04 25.73
N ASP A 146 0.02 -15.09 25.64
CA ASP A 146 0.42 -16.39 25.10
C ASP A 146 0.59 -16.38 23.57
N LEU A 147 0.16 -15.29 22.91
CA LEU A 147 0.41 -15.06 21.48
C LEU A 147 1.90 -14.87 21.18
N ASP A 148 2.67 -14.36 22.14
CA ASP A 148 4.12 -14.20 22.00
C ASP A 148 4.87 -15.33 22.73
N PRO A 149 5.60 -16.20 22.00
CA PRO A 149 6.34 -17.31 22.61
C PRO A 149 7.34 -16.87 23.68
N SER A 150 7.92 -15.67 23.55
CA SER A 150 8.88 -15.15 24.54
C SER A 150 8.23 -14.79 25.88
N LEU A 151 6.90 -14.64 25.92
CA LEU A 151 6.12 -14.25 27.09
C LEU A 151 5.28 -15.39 27.67
N GLN A 152 5.25 -16.56 27.01
CA GLN A 152 4.43 -17.71 27.40
C GLN A 152 4.76 -18.26 28.78
N SER A 153 6.04 -18.30 29.17
CA SER A 153 6.46 -18.80 30.49
C SER A 153 5.92 -17.94 31.64
N MET A 154 5.78 -16.63 31.41
CA MET A 154 5.14 -15.72 32.37
C MET A 154 3.62 -15.78 32.30
N GLY A 155 3.01 -15.91 31.12
CA GLY A 155 1.56 -16.14 31.01
C GLY A 155 1.10 -17.38 31.78
N GLN A 156 1.86 -18.48 31.66
CA GLN A 156 1.59 -19.74 32.34
C GLN A 156 1.83 -19.68 33.86
N ALA A 157 2.82 -18.90 34.33
CA ALA A 157 3.08 -18.72 35.75
C ALA A 157 1.98 -17.96 36.51
N VAL A 158 1.14 -17.19 35.79
CA VAL A 158 0.09 -16.36 36.39
C VAL A 158 -1.30 -17.03 36.27
N SER A 159 -1.47 -18.06 35.43
CA SER A 159 -2.77 -18.71 35.18
C SER A 159 -2.60 -20.23 35.01
N SER A 160 -2.02 -20.89 36.01
CA SER A 160 -1.65 -22.32 35.92
C SER A 160 -2.82 -23.30 36.04
N GLU A 161 -3.95 -22.92 36.63
CA GLU A 161 -4.99 -23.91 37.01
C GLU A 161 -6.17 -23.99 36.02
N GLY A 162 -6.60 -22.88 35.40
CA GLY A 162 -7.78 -22.87 34.51
C GLY A 162 -7.55 -23.09 33.01
N ARG A 163 -6.28 -23.25 32.59
CA ARG A 163 -5.92 -23.22 31.16
C ARG A 163 -6.19 -24.52 30.39
N GLY A 164 -6.35 -25.66 31.08
CA GLY A 164 -6.78 -26.94 30.48
C GLY A 164 -6.13 -27.33 29.14
N GLY A 165 -4.88 -26.94 28.87
CA GLY A 165 -4.20 -27.20 27.59
C GLY A 165 -4.84 -26.54 26.35
N ARG A 166 -5.68 -25.50 26.51
CA ARG A 166 -6.45 -24.90 25.42
C ARG A 166 -5.57 -24.10 24.46
N ASN A 167 -5.87 -24.20 23.16
CA ASN A 167 -5.14 -23.51 22.10
C ASN A 167 -5.38 -21.99 22.14
N VAL A 168 -4.31 -21.20 22.30
CA VAL A 168 -4.34 -19.73 22.35
C VAL A 168 -5.02 -19.11 21.13
N ASP A 169 -4.78 -19.64 19.93
CA ASP A 169 -5.33 -19.10 18.70
C ASP A 169 -6.87 -19.22 18.71
N LYS A 170 -7.41 -20.28 19.33
CA LYS A 170 -8.86 -20.45 19.53
C LYS A 170 -9.40 -19.46 20.56
N LEU A 171 -8.76 -19.33 21.73
CA LEU A 171 -9.19 -18.39 22.77
C LEU A 171 -9.29 -16.95 22.24
N VAL A 172 -8.26 -16.51 21.50
CA VAL A 172 -8.23 -15.18 20.89
C VAL A 172 -9.32 -15.04 19.83
N THR A 173 -9.51 -16.06 18.98
CA THR A 173 -10.56 -16.05 17.95
C THR A 173 -11.96 -16.00 18.58
N ASP A 174 -12.24 -16.79 19.62
CA ASP A 174 -13.52 -16.84 20.31
C ASP A 174 -13.84 -15.49 20.99
N TYR A 175 -12.85 -14.88 21.66
CA TYR A 175 -13.03 -13.57 22.30
C TYR A 175 -13.30 -12.47 21.27
N ILE A 176 -12.50 -12.40 20.20
CA ILE A 176 -12.68 -11.40 19.14
C ILE A 176 -13.99 -11.62 18.38
N SER A 177 -14.44 -12.87 18.25
CA SER A 177 -15.76 -13.21 17.69
C SER A 177 -16.89 -12.62 18.52
N ALA A 178 -16.84 -12.83 19.84
CA ALA A 178 -17.84 -12.29 20.76
C ALA A 178 -17.85 -10.74 20.76
N LEU A 179 -16.67 -10.13 20.74
CA LEU A 179 -16.49 -8.68 20.59
C LEU A 179 -17.10 -8.16 19.27
N GLY A 180 -16.86 -8.90 18.17
CA GLY A 180 -17.36 -8.61 16.84
C GLY A 180 -18.87 -8.69 16.71
N ASP A 181 -19.47 -9.72 17.31
CA ASP A 181 -20.91 -9.91 17.33
C ASP A 181 -21.60 -8.79 18.12
N HIS A 182 -21.01 -8.36 19.25
CA HIS A 182 -21.51 -7.22 20.01
C HIS A 182 -21.36 -5.90 19.24
N LEU A 183 -20.20 -5.67 18.61
CA LEU A 183 -20.02 -4.50 17.73
C LEU A 183 -21.09 -4.44 16.64
N ARG A 184 -21.36 -5.57 15.95
CA ARG A 184 -22.40 -5.64 14.92
C ARG A 184 -23.77 -5.31 15.48
N TYR A 185 -24.09 -5.84 16.67
CA TYR A 185 -25.32 -5.49 17.37
C TYR A 185 -25.39 -3.98 17.66
N THR A 186 -24.37 -3.39 18.28
CA THR A 186 -24.34 -1.96 18.60
C THR A 186 -24.46 -1.09 17.36
N LEU A 187 -23.77 -1.43 16.27
CA LEU A 187 -23.87 -0.69 15.01
C LEU A 187 -25.29 -0.74 14.44
N ARG A 188 -25.99 -1.88 14.53
CA ARG A 188 -27.38 -2.01 14.06
C ARG A 188 -28.33 -1.15 14.88
N GLU A 189 -28.16 -1.13 16.20
CA GLU A 189 -28.97 -0.29 17.09
C GLU A 189 -28.72 1.20 16.85
N LYS A 190 -27.46 1.61 16.64
CA LYS A 190 -27.11 3.04 16.47
C LYS A 190 -27.32 3.58 15.06
N LEU A 191 -27.13 2.77 14.02
CA LEU A 191 -27.14 3.20 12.61
C LEU A 191 -28.28 2.59 11.78
N GLY A 192 -28.93 1.55 12.28
CA GLY A 192 -29.95 0.78 11.55
C GLY A 192 -29.37 -0.37 10.71
N GLU A 193 -30.11 -1.47 10.63
CA GLU A 193 -29.72 -2.72 9.96
C GLU A 193 -29.27 -2.52 8.49
N GLN A 194 -29.99 -1.70 7.73
CA GLN A 194 -29.70 -1.47 6.31
C GLN A 194 -28.37 -0.75 6.08
N VAL A 195 -28.03 0.21 6.96
CA VAL A 195 -26.77 0.95 6.87
C VAL A 195 -25.59 0.02 7.12
N VAL A 196 -25.67 -0.82 8.15
CA VAL A 196 -24.60 -1.77 8.51
C VAL A 196 -24.37 -2.84 7.44
N LYS A 197 -25.43 -3.26 6.73
CA LYS A 197 -25.33 -4.23 5.63
C LYS A 197 -24.70 -3.66 4.36
N THR A 198 -24.98 -2.40 4.05
CA THR A 198 -24.58 -1.76 2.79
C THR A 198 -23.27 -0.98 2.89
N THR A 199 -22.86 -0.58 4.09
CA THR A 199 -21.67 0.24 4.33
C THR A 199 -20.47 -0.65 4.64
N PRO A 200 -19.37 -0.59 3.86
CA PRO A 200 -18.16 -1.33 4.15
C PRO A 200 -17.57 -0.99 5.51
N LEU A 201 -17.12 -2.01 6.24
CA LEU A 201 -16.34 -1.86 7.47
C LEU A 201 -14.85 -1.92 7.16
N GLU A 202 -14.07 -1.13 7.90
CA GLU A 202 -12.61 -1.16 7.88
C GLU A 202 -12.10 -1.21 9.31
N PHE A 203 -11.26 -2.18 9.63
CA PHE A 203 -10.83 -2.45 11.01
C PHE A 203 -9.38 -2.04 11.22
N VAL A 204 -9.13 -1.32 12.32
CA VAL A 204 -7.79 -0.99 12.81
C VAL A 204 -7.64 -1.59 14.20
N VAL A 205 -6.77 -2.59 14.33
CA VAL A 205 -6.56 -3.36 15.57
C VAL A 205 -5.22 -2.96 16.18
N THR A 206 -5.22 -2.67 17.48
CA THR A 206 -3.99 -2.30 18.19
C THR A 206 -3.21 -3.53 18.66
N VAL A 207 -1.88 -3.43 18.64
CA VAL A 207 -0.96 -4.45 19.17
C VAL A 207 0.21 -3.79 19.91
N PRO A 208 0.79 -4.41 20.95
CA PRO A 208 1.95 -3.86 21.63
C PRO A 208 3.14 -3.70 20.69
N ALA A 209 3.91 -2.62 20.85
CA ALA A 209 5.05 -2.35 19.98
C ALA A 209 6.15 -3.41 20.14
N ILE A 210 6.36 -3.87 21.38
CA ILE A 210 7.40 -4.84 21.78
C ILE A 210 7.14 -6.27 21.27
N TRP A 211 5.94 -6.57 20.78
CA TRP A 211 5.58 -7.92 20.34
C TRP A 211 6.38 -8.38 19.13
N SER A 212 6.63 -9.69 19.10
CA SER A 212 7.18 -10.39 17.95
C SER A 212 6.26 -10.29 16.74
N ASP A 213 6.87 -10.33 15.54
CA ASP A 213 6.13 -10.27 14.28
C ASP A 213 5.16 -11.47 14.14
N LEU A 214 5.50 -12.62 14.73
CA LEU A 214 4.62 -13.78 14.86
C LEU A 214 3.38 -13.49 15.71
N ALA A 215 3.53 -12.86 16.88
CA ALA A 215 2.40 -12.53 17.74
C ALA A 215 1.43 -11.57 17.05
N LYS A 216 1.96 -10.56 16.34
CA LYS A 216 1.19 -9.59 15.56
C LYS A 216 0.44 -10.27 14.41
N ASP A 217 1.08 -11.18 13.68
CA ASP A 217 0.44 -11.94 12.61
C ASP A 217 -0.66 -12.87 13.15
N LYS A 218 -0.43 -13.55 14.27
CA LYS A 218 -1.45 -14.37 14.93
C LYS A 218 -2.67 -13.54 15.36
N THR A 219 -2.49 -12.33 15.89
CA THR A 219 -3.61 -11.42 16.17
C THR A 219 -4.40 -11.10 14.91
N LYS A 220 -3.71 -10.75 13.81
CA LYS A 220 -4.37 -10.47 12.53
C LYS A 220 -5.14 -11.69 12.02
N GLN A 221 -4.55 -12.88 12.08
CA GLN A 221 -5.21 -14.12 11.68
C GLN A 221 -6.44 -14.43 12.54
N ALA A 222 -6.39 -14.18 13.85
CA ALA A 222 -7.53 -14.36 14.74
C ALA A 222 -8.67 -13.39 14.37
N CYS A 223 -8.37 -12.12 14.10
CA CYS A 223 -9.36 -11.16 13.58
C CYS A 223 -9.96 -11.60 12.23
N GLN A 224 -9.14 -12.19 11.37
CA GLN A 224 -9.58 -12.74 10.07
C GLN A 224 -10.39 -14.03 10.18
N LYS A 225 -10.39 -14.71 11.33
CA LYS A 225 -11.20 -15.92 11.58
C LYS A 225 -12.44 -15.61 12.42
N ALA A 226 -12.41 -14.51 13.17
CA ALA A 226 -13.46 -14.16 14.12
C ALA A 226 -14.79 -13.84 13.44
N THR A 227 -15.88 -14.38 13.97
CA THR A 227 -17.24 -14.05 13.52
C THR A 227 -17.57 -12.60 13.85
N GLY A 228 -18.49 -11.99 13.09
CA GLY A 228 -18.82 -10.57 13.24
C GLY A 228 -17.80 -9.59 12.63
N LEU A 229 -16.51 -9.96 12.57
CA LEU A 229 -15.45 -9.20 11.87
C LEU A 229 -15.28 -9.63 10.39
N THR A 230 -15.54 -10.89 10.05
CA THR A 230 -15.35 -11.47 8.69
C THR A 230 -16.57 -11.28 7.76
N THR A 231 -16.44 -11.18 6.42
CA THR A 231 -15.57 -11.97 5.50
C THR A 231 -14.80 -11.25 4.39
N ASN A 232 -14.82 -9.92 4.24
CA ASN A 232 -13.99 -9.21 3.23
C ASN A 232 -13.46 -7.84 3.69
N ALA A 233 -13.59 -7.51 4.98
CA ALA A 233 -13.18 -6.21 5.50
C ALA A 233 -11.65 -6.13 5.65
N PRO A 234 -11.00 -5.04 5.21
CA PRO A 234 -9.58 -4.82 5.46
C PRO A 234 -9.31 -4.74 6.98
N ILE A 235 -8.26 -5.44 7.43
CA ILE A 235 -7.77 -5.41 8.81
C ILE A 235 -6.34 -4.84 8.80
N HIS A 236 -6.19 -3.68 9.41
CA HIS A 236 -4.92 -2.97 9.61
C HIS A 236 -4.46 -3.12 11.05
N LEU A 237 -3.16 -3.26 11.26
CA LEU A 237 -2.57 -3.25 12.60
C LEU A 237 -1.91 -1.89 12.85
N VAL A 238 -2.10 -1.37 14.05
CA VAL A 238 -1.41 -0.18 14.57
C VAL A 238 -0.76 -0.51 15.90
N SER A 239 0.41 0.07 16.20
CA SER A 239 0.99 -0.11 17.54
C SER A 239 0.18 0.65 18.60
N GLU A 240 -0.02 0.06 19.77
CA GLU A 240 -0.68 0.68 20.94
C GLU A 240 -0.12 2.07 21.26
N PRO A 241 1.21 2.26 21.46
CA PRO A 241 1.77 3.57 21.78
C PRO A 241 1.63 4.58 20.63
N GLU A 242 1.57 4.16 19.36
CA GLU A 242 1.29 5.06 18.23
C GLU A 242 -0.17 5.51 18.22
N ALA A 243 -1.10 4.59 18.38
CA ALA A 243 -2.52 4.95 18.47
C ALA A 243 -2.73 5.93 19.64
N ALA A 244 -2.14 5.63 20.80
CA ALA A 244 -2.21 6.50 21.95
C ALA A 244 -1.59 7.89 21.68
N ALA A 245 -0.47 7.95 20.95
CA ALA A 245 0.17 9.20 20.54
C ALA A 245 -0.70 10.03 19.59
N ILE A 246 -1.31 9.40 18.57
CA ILE A 246 -2.22 10.07 17.63
C ILE A 246 -3.35 10.76 18.39
N TYR A 247 -3.95 10.06 19.35
CA TYR A 247 -5.01 10.63 20.17
C TYR A 247 -4.52 11.74 21.10
N ALA A 248 -3.44 11.48 21.84
CA ALA A 248 -2.91 12.41 22.83
C ALA A 248 -2.44 13.73 22.19
N LEU A 249 -1.70 13.65 21.08
CA LEU A 249 -1.19 14.81 20.35
C LEU A 249 -2.30 15.62 19.69
N HIS A 250 -3.32 14.97 19.13
CA HIS A 250 -4.49 15.68 18.60
C HIS A 250 -5.24 16.46 19.68
N GLY A 251 -5.30 15.95 20.92
CA GLY A 251 -5.88 16.66 22.05
C GLY A 251 -5.04 17.85 22.55
N LEU A 252 -3.78 17.94 22.14
CA LEU A 252 -2.82 18.93 22.63
C LEU A 252 -2.60 20.14 21.70
N ASP A 253 -3.15 20.12 20.48
CA ASP A 253 -3.12 21.27 19.55
C ASP A 253 -3.49 22.63 20.22
N PRO A 254 -4.40 22.69 21.22
CA PRO A 254 -4.69 23.95 21.95
C PRO A 254 -3.63 24.42 22.98
N HIS A 255 -2.60 23.63 23.30
CA HIS A 255 -1.75 23.83 24.49
C HIS A 255 -0.35 24.41 24.23
N GLY A 256 -0.09 24.93 23.02
CA GLY A 256 1.13 25.70 22.74
C GLY A 256 2.39 24.85 22.48
N LEU A 257 2.22 23.67 21.87
CA LEU A 257 3.33 22.90 21.29
C LEU A 257 4.02 23.70 20.17
N LYS A 258 5.34 23.53 20.02
CA LYS A 258 6.15 24.13 18.96
C LYS A 258 6.77 23.06 18.07
N VAL A 259 7.12 23.44 16.85
CA VAL A 259 8.02 22.62 16.03
C VAL A 259 9.33 22.43 16.81
N ASP A 260 9.91 21.23 16.70
CA ASP A 260 11.07 20.73 17.45
C ASP A 260 10.81 20.37 18.93
N ASP A 261 9.60 20.57 19.46
CA ASP A 261 9.27 19.99 20.77
C ASP A 261 9.22 18.45 20.67
N THR A 262 9.86 17.78 21.62
CA THR A 262 9.79 16.31 21.78
C THR A 262 8.90 15.94 22.95
N VAL A 263 8.00 14.98 22.74
CA VAL A 263 7.13 14.42 23.78
C VAL A 263 7.36 12.91 23.94
N VAL A 264 7.19 12.40 25.16
CA VAL A 264 7.19 10.96 25.44
C VAL A 264 5.77 10.52 25.78
N VAL A 265 5.21 9.63 24.99
CA VAL A 265 3.90 9.01 25.25
C VAL A 265 4.13 7.73 26.03
N VAL A 266 3.44 7.58 27.16
CA VAL A 266 3.54 6.46 28.09
C VAL A 266 2.17 5.79 28.18
N ASP A 267 1.98 4.74 27.40
CA ASP A 267 0.80 3.89 27.49
C ASP A 267 0.96 2.90 28.63
N ALA A 268 0.54 3.34 29.82
CA ALA A 268 0.52 2.50 31.01
C ALA A 268 -0.80 1.73 31.07
N GLY A 269 -0.78 0.52 30.53
CA GLY A 269 -1.93 -0.37 30.43
C GLY A 269 -2.12 -1.30 31.63
N GLY A 270 -2.93 -2.34 31.42
CA GLY A 270 -3.20 -3.37 32.43
C GLY A 270 -2.07 -4.40 32.54
N GLY A 271 -1.57 -4.91 31.42
CA GLY A 271 -0.49 -5.91 31.40
C GLY A 271 0.88 -5.32 31.08
N THR A 272 0.95 -4.42 30.10
CA THR A 272 2.19 -3.80 29.62
C THR A 272 2.19 -2.31 29.90
N VAL A 273 3.39 -1.74 29.96
CA VAL A 273 3.63 -0.31 29.84
C VAL A 273 4.52 -0.11 28.63
N ASP A 274 4.02 0.61 27.63
CA ASP A 274 4.69 0.86 26.35
C ASP A 274 4.96 2.36 26.19
N LEU A 275 6.15 2.72 25.72
CA LEU A 275 6.60 4.11 25.60
C LEU A 275 7.06 4.40 24.17
N ILE A 276 6.82 5.63 23.72
CA ILE A 276 7.35 6.12 22.44
C ILE A 276 7.65 7.62 22.52
N SER A 277 8.73 8.05 21.85
CA SER A 277 9.14 9.46 21.81
C SER A 277 8.90 10.04 20.42
N TYR A 278 8.25 11.19 20.34
CA TYR A 278 7.97 11.89 19.09
C TYR A 278 8.47 13.33 19.12
N THR A 279 9.14 13.76 18.05
CA THR A 279 9.47 15.16 17.81
C THR A 279 8.51 15.73 16.78
N ILE A 280 7.97 16.91 17.07
CA ILE A 280 7.02 17.61 16.19
C ILE A 280 7.79 18.26 15.04
N THR A 281 7.44 17.91 13.81
CA THR A 281 8.06 18.47 12.59
C THR A 281 7.18 19.52 11.92
N SER A 282 5.85 19.41 12.08
CA SER A 282 4.89 20.41 11.60
C SER A 282 3.66 20.44 12.51
N LEU A 283 3.05 21.61 12.66
CA LEU A 283 1.81 21.78 13.43
C LEU A 283 0.60 22.04 12.54
N LYS A 284 0.78 22.68 11.38
CA LYS A 284 -0.29 23.10 10.47
C LYS A 284 0.10 22.86 9.02
N PRO A 285 -0.83 22.48 8.14
CA PRO A 285 -2.26 22.20 8.40
C PRO A 285 -2.54 20.85 9.08
N ILE A 286 -1.51 19.99 9.17
CA ILE A 286 -1.55 18.64 9.73
C ILE A 286 -0.42 18.56 10.77
N LEU A 287 -0.69 18.01 11.95
CA LEU A 287 0.34 17.79 12.97
C LEU A 287 1.21 16.62 12.52
N GLU A 288 2.46 16.88 12.18
CA GLU A 288 3.41 15.88 11.72
C GLU A 288 4.47 15.62 12.79
N VAL A 289 4.78 14.34 12.99
CA VAL A 289 5.78 13.90 13.96
C VAL A 289 6.76 12.90 13.37
N GLN A 290 7.96 12.86 13.94
CA GLN A 290 8.96 11.83 13.67
C GLN A 290 9.37 11.13 14.97
N GLU A 291 9.64 9.83 14.91
CA GLU A 291 10.08 9.05 16.08
C GLU A 291 11.48 9.53 16.50
N ALA A 292 11.59 10.05 17.72
CA ALA A 292 12.85 10.57 18.29
C ALA A 292 13.75 9.43 18.77
N ALA A 293 13.15 8.43 19.43
CA ALA A 293 13.81 7.19 19.83
C ALA A 293 12.87 6.01 19.61
N PRO A 294 13.43 4.83 19.29
CA PRO A 294 12.67 3.58 19.28
C PRO A 294 11.86 3.43 20.56
N GLY A 295 10.59 3.08 20.42
CA GLY A 295 9.75 2.77 21.59
C GLY A 295 10.31 1.63 22.45
N SER A 296 10.03 1.68 23.75
CA SER A 296 10.40 0.68 24.75
C SER A 296 9.16 0.20 25.52
N GLY A 297 9.28 -0.87 26.30
CA GLY A 297 8.18 -1.30 27.15
C GLY A 297 8.54 -2.49 28.04
N ALA A 298 7.71 -2.75 29.05
CA ALA A 298 7.83 -3.91 29.93
C ALA A 298 6.49 -4.38 30.46
N LEU A 299 6.51 -5.55 31.10
CA LEU A 299 5.36 -6.14 31.79
C LEU A 299 5.25 -5.58 33.21
N CYS A 300 4.88 -4.31 33.34
CA CYS A 300 4.72 -3.62 34.63
C CYS A 300 3.40 -2.82 34.71
N GLY A 301 2.33 -3.34 34.11
CA GLY A 301 1.00 -2.71 34.11
C GLY A 301 0.23 -2.84 35.45
N SER A 302 -0.97 -2.26 35.51
CA SER A 302 -1.77 -2.23 36.76
C SER A 302 -2.25 -3.60 37.26
N THR A 303 -2.18 -4.66 36.46
CA THR A 303 -2.54 -6.02 36.87
C THR A 303 -1.57 -6.56 37.91
N PHE A 304 -0.30 -6.16 37.86
CA PHE A 304 0.69 -6.55 38.87
C PHE A 304 0.35 -5.97 40.24
N LEU A 305 -0.36 -4.83 40.30
CA LEU A 305 -0.91 -4.30 41.55
C LEU A 305 -1.99 -5.22 42.12
N ASN A 306 -2.88 -5.75 41.27
CA ASN A 306 -3.93 -6.69 41.66
C ASN A 306 -3.32 -7.96 42.24
N MET A 307 -2.31 -8.54 41.58
CA MET A 307 -1.62 -9.73 42.08
C MET A 307 -0.96 -9.50 43.45
N ARG A 308 -0.30 -8.34 43.61
CA ARG A 308 0.35 -7.97 44.88
C ARG A 308 -0.68 -7.75 45.98
N PHE A 309 -1.82 -7.15 45.67
CA PHE A 309 -2.93 -7.00 46.61
C PHE A 309 -3.54 -8.35 47.00
N ALA A 310 -3.82 -9.25 46.05
CA ALA A 310 -4.32 -10.59 46.33
C ALA A 310 -3.37 -11.38 47.25
N LYS A 311 -2.06 -11.34 46.95
CA LYS A 311 -1.03 -11.98 47.77
C LYS A 311 -0.96 -11.37 49.17
N PHE A 312 -1.03 -10.05 49.27
CA PHE A 312 -1.07 -9.32 50.54
C PHE A 312 -2.29 -9.73 51.37
N LEU A 313 -3.48 -9.75 50.76
CA LEU A 313 -4.72 -10.08 51.45
C LEU A 313 -4.73 -11.54 51.90
N LYS A 314 -4.31 -12.48 51.05
CA LYS A 314 -4.18 -13.90 51.40
C LYS A 314 -3.17 -14.12 52.53
N ALA A 315 -2.05 -13.40 52.54
CA ALA A 315 -1.08 -13.49 53.62
C ALA A 315 -1.61 -12.94 54.95
N LYS A 316 -2.44 -11.88 54.90
CA LYS A 316 -2.95 -11.17 56.08
C LYS A 316 -4.20 -11.81 56.67
N LEU A 317 -5.11 -12.30 55.82
CA LEU A 317 -6.43 -12.79 56.21
C LEU A 317 -6.68 -14.28 55.88
N GLY A 318 -5.84 -14.91 55.06
CA GLY A 318 -6.09 -16.27 54.56
C GLY A 318 -6.00 -17.39 55.59
N LYS A 319 -5.69 -17.08 56.85
CA LYS A 319 -5.75 -18.02 57.98
C LYS A 319 -7.00 -17.83 58.84
N GLU A 320 -7.78 -16.78 58.62
CA GLU A 320 -9.01 -16.53 59.36
C GLU A 320 -10.09 -17.53 58.93
N GLU A 321 -10.84 -18.02 59.90
CA GLU A 321 -11.96 -18.91 59.65
C GLU A 321 -13.05 -18.18 58.84
N GLY A 322 -13.51 -18.80 57.75
CA GLY A 322 -14.46 -18.20 56.81
C GLY A 322 -13.81 -17.42 55.66
N PHE A 323 -12.48 -17.32 55.58
CA PHE A 323 -11.82 -16.78 54.39
C PHE A 323 -11.92 -17.76 53.21
N ASP A 324 -12.66 -17.38 52.18
CA ASP A 324 -12.87 -18.19 50.98
C ASP A 324 -12.65 -17.37 49.69
N ASP A 325 -12.86 -18.03 48.55
CA ASP A 325 -12.67 -17.43 47.23
C ASP A 325 -13.72 -16.35 46.92
N GLU A 326 -14.90 -16.39 47.53
CA GLU A 326 -15.94 -15.38 47.36
C GLU A 326 -15.52 -14.05 48.02
N ILE A 327 -15.01 -14.11 49.25
CA ILE A 327 -14.46 -12.93 49.93
C ILE A 327 -13.27 -12.35 49.16
N MET A 328 -12.38 -13.21 48.63
CA MET A 328 -11.27 -12.76 47.80
C MET A 328 -11.79 -12.04 46.55
N ALA A 329 -12.79 -12.59 45.86
CA ALA A 329 -13.37 -11.99 44.66
C ALA A 329 -13.99 -10.60 44.94
N GLU A 330 -14.79 -10.47 45.99
CA GLU A 330 -15.39 -9.18 46.40
C GLU A 330 -14.31 -8.14 46.77
N ALA A 331 -13.28 -8.56 47.51
CA ALA A 331 -12.19 -7.70 47.91
C ALA A 331 -11.38 -7.19 46.70
N MET A 332 -11.10 -8.10 45.75
CA MET A 332 -10.40 -7.78 44.51
C MET A 332 -11.22 -6.83 43.63
N GLU A 333 -12.53 -7.01 43.55
CA GLU A 333 -13.41 -6.12 42.82
C GLU A 333 -13.43 -4.70 43.42
N GLN A 334 -13.56 -4.59 44.75
CA GLN A 334 -13.51 -3.31 45.44
C GLN A 334 -12.15 -2.62 45.25
N PHE A 335 -11.07 -3.39 45.26
CA PHE A 335 -9.73 -2.87 44.98
C PHE A 335 -9.63 -2.31 43.56
N GLU A 336 -10.06 -3.06 42.55
CA GLU A 336 -10.02 -2.66 41.14
C GLU A 336 -10.89 -1.42 40.85
N LYS A 337 -12.13 -1.40 41.35
CA LYS A 337 -13.13 -0.38 41.02
C LYS A 337 -12.96 0.91 41.82
N LYS A 338 -12.48 0.84 43.06
CA LYS A 338 -12.36 2.01 43.96
C LYS A 338 -10.94 2.25 44.44
N VAL A 339 -10.41 1.38 45.30
CA VAL A 339 -9.21 1.70 46.11
C VAL A 339 -8.00 2.01 45.23
N LYS A 340 -7.76 1.17 44.21
CA LYS A 340 -6.62 1.34 43.28
C LYS A 340 -6.67 2.66 42.50
N ARG A 341 -7.87 3.15 42.19
CA ARG A 341 -8.09 4.39 41.42
C ARG A 341 -8.01 5.65 42.28
N GLN A 342 -8.34 5.54 43.56
CA GLN A 342 -8.40 6.68 44.51
C GLN A 342 -7.06 6.94 45.21
N PHE A 343 -6.12 5.99 45.19
CA PHE A 343 -4.83 6.13 45.86
C PHE A 343 -3.97 7.25 45.25
N THR A 344 -3.36 8.05 46.12
CA THR A 344 -2.55 9.24 45.81
C THR A 344 -1.38 9.32 46.79
N LEU A 345 -0.30 10.01 46.39
CA LEU A 345 0.88 10.24 47.22
C LEU A 345 0.59 11.12 48.44
N GLY A 346 -0.49 11.91 48.40
CA GLY A 346 -0.90 12.77 49.52
C GLY A 346 -1.57 12.04 50.69
N ALA A 347 -1.84 10.74 50.57
CA ALA A 347 -2.45 9.95 51.65
C ALA A 347 -1.47 9.79 52.82
N ALA A 348 -1.93 10.09 54.04
CA ALA A 348 -1.13 9.87 55.24
C ALA A 348 -0.95 8.36 55.48
N PRO A 349 0.18 7.89 56.07
CA PRO A 349 0.45 6.46 56.23
C PRO A 349 -0.64 5.65 56.97
N ASP A 350 -1.39 6.31 57.85
CA ASP A 350 -2.48 5.75 58.64
C ASP A 350 -3.88 5.97 58.05
N ASP A 351 -4.00 6.65 56.90
CA ASP A 351 -5.26 6.72 56.16
C ASP A 351 -5.71 5.30 55.79
N THR A 352 -7.02 5.04 55.87
CA THR A 352 -7.57 3.70 55.66
C THR A 352 -8.55 3.64 54.50
N TYR A 353 -8.47 2.53 53.77
CA TYR A 353 -9.33 2.18 52.66
C TYR A 353 -10.10 0.93 53.02
N THR A 354 -11.39 0.92 52.69
CA THR A 354 -12.25 -0.16 53.16
C THR A 354 -12.45 -1.25 52.11
N ILE A 355 -12.16 -2.48 52.50
CA ILE A 355 -12.31 -3.70 51.70
C ILE A 355 -13.43 -4.56 52.33
N PRO A 356 -14.45 -5.00 51.57
CA PRO A 356 -15.47 -5.92 52.08
C PRO A 356 -14.87 -7.28 52.38
N VAL A 357 -15.21 -7.84 53.54
CA VAL A 357 -14.84 -9.18 54.01
C VAL A 357 -16.00 -9.76 54.82
N GLY A 358 -17.20 -9.79 54.20
CA GLY A 358 -18.47 -10.03 54.89
C GLY A 358 -18.55 -11.33 55.70
N GLY A 359 -17.84 -12.37 55.28
CA GLY A 359 -17.81 -13.67 55.96
C GLY A 359 -16.81 -13.79 57.12
N LEU A 360 -15.99 -12.77 57.40
CA LEU A 360 -15.01 -12.83 58.49
C LEU A 360 -15.56 -12.26 59.80
N ALA A 361 -15.23 -12.91 60.91
CA ALA A 361 -15.50 -12.40 62.25
C ALA A 361 -14.73 -11.11 62.54
N ASN A 362 -15.23 -10.31 63.50
CA ASN A 362 -14.53 -9.09 63.92
C ASN A 362 -13.18 -9.44 64.55
N ASN A 363 -12.10 -8.86 64.03
CA ASN A 363 -10.75 -9.05 64.52
C ASN A 363 -10.04 -7.69 64.58
N LYS A 364 -9.93 -7.11 65.78
CA LYS A 364 -9.39 -5.76 65.98
C LYS A 364 -7.90 -5.67 65.65
N GLU A 365 -7.14 -6.74 65.90
CA GLU A 365 -5.69 -6.79 65.61
C GLU A 365 -5.42 -6.80 64.11
N LEU A 366 -6.25 -7.50 63.34
CA LEU A 366 -6.19 -7.51 61.87
C LEU A 366 -6.93 -6.34 61.22
N GLY A 367 -7.59 -5.47 62.00
CA GLY A 367 -8.33 -4.33 61.46
C GLY A 367 -9.66 -4.70 60.77
N ILE A 368 -10.25 -5.84 61.14
CA ILE A 368 -11.55 -6.32 60.64
C ILE A 368 -12.64 -5.86 61.59
N SER A 369 -13.63 -5.12 61.08
CA SER A 369 -14.81 -4.73 61.83
C SER A 369 -16.05 -4.66 60.94
N ARG A 370 -17.15 -5.24 61.40
CA ARG A 370 -18.45 -5.27 60.72
C ARG A 370 -18.36 -5.80 59.29
N GLY A 371 -17.61 -6.89 59.09
CA GLY A 371 -17.39 -7.49 57.77
C GLY A 371 -16.56 -6.62 56.82
N ARG A 372 -15.71 -5.74 57.36
CA ARG A 372 -14.88 -4.81 56.57
C ARG A 372 -13.45 -4.78 57.09
N PHE A 373 -12.49 -4.90 56.19
CA PHE A 373 -11.06 -4.82 56.47
C PHE A 373 -10.57 -3.40 56.19
N SER A 374 -9.86 -2.82 57.17
CA SER A 374 -9.25 -1.48 57.06
C SER A 374 -7.82 -1.60 56.51
N LEU A 375 -7.67 -1.40 55.20
CA LEU A 375 -6.39 -1.40 54.51
C LEU A 375 -5.68 -0.06 54.67
N LYS A 376 -4.48 -0.03 55.23
CA LYS A 376 -3.72 1.22 55.42
C LYS A 376 -3.10 1.74 54.12
N ALA A 377 -2.93 3.05 54.01
CA ALA A 377 -2.21 3.68 52.91
C ALA A 377 -0.74 3.22 52.82
N SER A 378 -0.08 2.96 53.96
CA SER A 378 1.27 2.37 54.01
C SER A 378 1.34 0.96 53.40
N ASP A 379 0.31 0.13 53.61
CA ASP A 379 0.20 -1.18 52.98
C ASP A 379 0.00 -1.02 51.45
N LEU A 380 -0.87 -0.09 51.03
CA LEU A 380 -1.08 0.24 49.62
C LEU A 380 0.19 0.74 48.94
N GLN A 381 0.97 1.57 49.63
CA GLN A 381 2.26 2.02 49.12
C GLN A 381 3.17 0.82 48.85
N THR A 382 3.26 -0.14 49.76
CA THR A 382 4.07 -1.37 49.61
C THR A 382 3.59 -2.25 48.43
N ILE A 383 2.29 -2.22 48.14
CA ILE A 383 1.70 -2.89 46.98
C ILE A 383 2.09 -2.17 45.69
N PHE A 384 1.99 -0.85 45.64
CA PHE A 384 2.21 -0.04 44.44
C PHE A 384 3.68 0.16 44.08
N GLU A 385 4.54 0.32 45.08
CA GLU A 385 5.88 0.86 44.90
C GLU A 385 6.72 0.11 43.87
N PRO A 386 6.81 -1.24 43.90
CA PRO A 386 7.69 -1.94 42.97
C PRO A 386 7.27 -1.79 41.51
N VAL A 387 5.97 -1.80 41.24
CA VAL A 387 5.43 -1.63 39.88
C VAL A 387 5.66 -0.19 39.39
N VAL A 388 5.44 0.80 40.26
CA VAL A 388 5.63 2.22 39.92
C VAL A 388 7.10 2.55 39.67
N LEU A 389 8.02 1.97 40.44
CA LEU A 389 9.47 2.16 40.24
C LEU A 389 9.93 1.61 38.89
N GLU A 390 9.38 0.48 38.43
CA GLU A 390 9.65 -0.04 37.08
C GLU A 390 9.17 0.93 36.00
N CYS A 391 7.95 1.48 36.13
CA CYS A 391 7.45 2.51 35.22
C CYS A 391 8.34 3.76 35.20
N ILE A 392 8.79 4.24 36.36
CA ILE A 392 9.69 5.40 36.45
C ILE A 392 11.00 5.12 35.72
N LYS A 393 11.57 3.92 35.92
CA LYS A 393 12.80 3.51 35.24
C LYS A 393 12.61 3.54 33.73
N LEU A 394 11.55 2.93 33.20
CA LEU A 394 11.26 2.92 31.77
C LEU A 394 11.14 4.33 31.18
N VAL A 395 10.43 5.24 31.87
CA VAL A 395 10.29 6.63 31.43
C VAL A 395 11.65 7.33 31.37
N LYS A 396 12.50 7.15 32.39
CA LYS A 396 13.85 7.73 32.41
C LYS A 396 14.75 7.17 31.31
N ASP A 397 14.69 5.87 31.09
CA ASP A 397 15.45 5.19 30.04
C ASP A 397 15.02 5.70 28.65
N GLN A 398 13.70 5.87 28.42
CA GLN A 398 13.17 6.41 27.16
C GLN A 398 13.55 7.88 26.94
N ILE A 399 13.51 8.72 27.98
CA ILE A 399 13.97 10.12 27.92
C ILE A 399 15.45 10.16 27.51
N THR A 400 16.27 9.32 28.15
CA THR A 400 17.71 9.24 27.86
C THR A 400 17.96 8.76 26.43
N ALA A 401 17.25 7.72 25.98
CA ALA A 401 17.39 7.16 24.64
C ALA A 401 16.99 8.14 23.52
N SER A 402 16.10 9.09 23.82
CA SER A 402 15.66 10.13 22.88
C SER A 402 16.80 11.07 22.48
N ASN A 403 17.80 11.25 23.35
CA ASN A 403 18.98 12.08 23.12
C ASN A 403 18.65 13.53 22.67
N VAL A 404 17.47 14.02 23.04
CA VAL A 404 16.96 15.37 22.77
C VAL A 404 16.18 15.88 23.99
N PRO A 405 16.08 17.21 24.22
CA PRO A 405 15.30 17.76 25.32
C PRO A 405 13.82 17.39 25.22
N ILE A 406 13.24 16.90 26.32
CA ILE A 406 11.83 16.49 26.37
C ILE A 406 10.98 17.63 26.94
N ARG A 407 9.92 18.00 26.22
CA ARG A 407 8.97 19.03 26.63
C ARG A 407 7.92 18.49 27.59
N ALA A 408 7.36 17.32 27.28
CA ALA A 408 6.26 16.73 28.03
C ALA A 408 6.25 15.20 28.01
N VAL A 409 5.70 14.60 29.07
CA VAL A 409 5.34 13.19 29.19
C VAL A 409 3.82 13.08 29.21
N LEU A 410 3.27 12.29 28.29
CA LEU A 410 1.83 12.09 28.11
C LEU A 410 1.43 10.71 28.63
N LEU A 411 0.78 10.66 29.79
CA LEU A 411 0.34 9.42 30.42
C LEU A 411 -1.04 8.99 29.89
N VAL A 412 -1.07 7.85 29.21
CA VAL A 412 -2.26 7.24 28.62
C VAL A 412 -2.45 5.80 29.13
N GLY A 413 -3.61 5.20 28.84
CA GLY A 413 -3.93 3.86 29.32
C GLY A 413 -4.58 3.85 30.71
N GLY A 414 -5.06 2.66 31.11
CA GLY A 414 -5.83 2.50 32.36
C GLY A 414 -5.01 2.74 33.62
N PHE A 415 -3.74 2.33 33.62
CA PHE A 415 -2.81 2.65 34.71
C PHE A 415 -2.27 4.07 34.59
N GLY A 416 -2.15 4.61 33.37
CA GLY A 416 -1.77 6.00 33.13
C GLY A 416 -2.74 7.01 33.74
N ALA A 417 -3.99 6.62 34.00
CA ALA A 417 -4.97 7.42 34.74
C ALA A 417 -4.74 7.45 36.27
N SER A 418 -3.82 6.66 36.82
CA SER A 418 -3.52 6.63 38.25
C SER A 418 -2.90 7.94 38.73
N ASN A 419 -3.52 8.57 39.74
CA ASN A 419 -2.98 9.76 40.39
C ASN A 419 -1.63 9.48 41.07
N TYR A 420 -1.53 8.35 41.78
CA TYR A 420 -0.29 7.93 42.41
C TYR A 420 0.86 7.80 41.38
N LEU A 421 0.65 7.12 40.25
CA LEU A 421 1.69 6.99 39.20
C LEU A 421 2.12 8.36 38.66
N LYS A 422 1.16 9.24 38.37
CA LYS A 422 1.42 10.60 37.87
C LYS A 422 2.27 11.43 38.84
N GLU A 423 1.89 11.45 40.11
CA GLU A 423 2.60 12.21 41.16
C GLU A 423 4.00 11.66 41.40
N ARG A 424 4.13 10.33 41.37
CA ARG A 424 5.41 9.65 41.50
C ARG A 424 6.36 9.92 40.35
N LEU A 425 5.87 9.91 39.12
CA LEU A 425 6.65 10.35 37.96
C LEU A 425 7.05 11.83 38.09
N ARG A 426 6.12 12.70 38.52
CA ARG A 426 6.38 14.15 38.67
C ARG A 426 7.50 14.45 39.66
N ASN A 427 7.60 13.65 40.72
CA ASN A 427 8.67 13.80 41.71
C ASN A 427 9.99 13.16 41.25
N ALA A 428 9.96 12.19 40.33
CA ALA A 428 11.12 11.40 39.93
C ALA A 428 11.87 11.95 38.70
N ILE A 429 11.22 12.72 37.84
CA ILE A 429 11.79 13.30 36.61
C ILE A 429 12.08 14.80 36.76
N ASP A 430 12.81 15.37 35.81
CA ASP A 430 13.13 16.80 35.78
C ASP A 430 11.85 17.67 35.83
N LYS A 431 11.85 18.69 36.70
CA LYS A 431 10.70 19.59 36.92
C LYS A 431 10.37 20.47 35.71
N SER A 432 11.30 20.61 34.76
CA SER A 432 11.08 21.31 33.49
C SER A 432 10.18 20.52 32.53
N ILE A 433 10.08 19.20 32.70
CA ILE A 433 9.26 18.30 31.87
C ILE A 433 7.82 18.28 32.41
N GLN A 434 6.85 18.66 31.57
CA GLN A 434 5.45 18.64 31.96
C GLN A 434 4.87 17.22 31.93
N ILE A 435 4.22 16.78 33.01
CA ILE A 435 3.47 15.51 33.02
C ILE A 435 1.99 15.79 32.84
N MET A 436 1.45 15.29 31.73
CA MET A 436 0.06 15.51 31.30
C MET A 436 -0.68 14.19 31.20
N GLN A 437 -1.98 14.21 31.47
CA GLN A 437 -2.91 13.12 31.19
C GLN A 437 -3.96 13.69 30.24
N PRO A 438 -4.05 13.21 28.99
CA PRO A 438 -5.08 13.68 28.08
C PRO A 438 -6.48 13.26 28.59
N PRO A 439 -7.53 14.00 28.20
CA PRO A 439 -8.91 13.62 28.53
C PRO A 439 -9.20 12.22 28.00
N ASN A 440 -9.98 11.42 28.73
CA ASN A 440 -10.33 10.05 28.37
C ASN A 440 -9.10 9.16 28.05
N ALA A 441 -8.00 9.32 28.80
CA ALA A 441 -6.75 8.58 28.65
C ALA A 441 -6.93 7.05 28.52
N TRP A 442 -7.96 6.47 29.16
CA TRP A 442 -8.24 5.03 29.08
C TRP A 442 -8.77 4.59 27.69
N GLN A 443 -9.44 5.48 26.96
CA GLN A 443 -9.92 5.28 25.59
C GLN A 443 -8.91 5.74 24.52
N ALA A 444 -7.77 6.34 24.91
CA ALA A 444 -6.83 6.97 23.98
C ALA A 444 -6.38 6.02 22.85
N VAL A 445 -6.03 4.78 23.19
CA VAL A 445 -5.56 3.76 22.25
C VAL A 445 -6.65 3.42 21.21
N VAL A 446 -7.87 3.11 21.65
CA VAL A 446 -8.96 2.73 20.74
C VAL A 446 -9.41 3.90 19.86
N GLN A 447 -9.46 5.11 20.41
CA GLN A 447 -9.79 6.32 19.66
C GLN A 447 -8.71 6.67 18.65
N GLY A 448 -7.45 6.53 19.04
CA GLY A 448 -6.29 6.68 18.17
C GLY A 448 -6.28 5.70 17.00
N ALA A 449 -6.72 4.45 17.23
CA ALA A 449 -6.88 3.46 16.16
C ALA A 449 -7.95 3.88 15.13
N VAL A 450 -9.10 4.39 15.58
CA VAL A 450 -10.12 4.96 14.68
C VAL A 450 -9.56 6.14 13.89
N MET A 451 -8.83 7.05 14.56
CA MET A 451 -8.20 8.19 13.91
C MET A 451 -7.20 7.72 12.85
N LYS A 452 -6.32 6.77 13.16
CA LYS A 452 -5.39 6.19 12.18
C LYS A 452 -6.10 5.64 10.94
N GLY A 453 -7.20 4.91 11.13
CA GLY A 453 -7.99 4.37 10.01
C GLY A 453 -8.66 5.46 9.19
N LEU A 454 -9.21 6.49 9.83
CA LEU A 454 -9.77 7.65 9.12
C LEU A 454 -8.71 8.35 8.26
N ALA A 455 -7.49 8.58 8.78
CA ALA A 455 -6.38 9.16 8.02
C ALA A 455 -6.02 8.33 6.78
N GLN A 456 -6.07 7.00 6.88
CA GLN A 456 -5.78 6.11 5.74
C GLN A 456 -6.86 6.18 4.66
N VAL A 457 -8.13 6.33 5.06
CA VAL A 457 -9.26 6.36 4.13
C VAL A 457 -9.49 7.73 3.50
N SER A 458 -9.15 8.81 4.19
CA SER A 458 -9.40 10.19 3.72
C SER A 458 -8.27 11.16 4.12
N PRO A 459 -7.05 10.96 3.58
CA PRO A 459 -5.86 11.72 3.99
C PRO A 459 -5.98 13.24 3.76
N ASP A 460 -6.74 13.66 2.75
CA ASP A 460 -6.84 15.07 2.35
C ASP A 460 -7.93 15.87 3.11
N ARG A 461 -8.77 15.19 3.92
CA ARG A 461 -9.93 15.81 4.60
C ARG A 461 -9.76 15.96 6.11
N LEU A 462 -8.69 15.44 6.68
CA LEU A 462 -8.58 15.22 8.12
C LEU A 462 -7.36 15.93 8.71
N THR A 463 -7.59 16.81 9.68
CA THR A 463 -6.56 17.39 10.55
C THR A 463 -6.09 16.33 11.55
N GLN A 464 -5.28 15.37 11.09
CA GLN A 464 -4.85 14.25 11.92
C GLN A 464 -3.34 14.16 12.07
N VAL A 465 -2.90 13.52 13.15
CA VAL A 465 -1.48 13.33 13.44
C VAL A 465 -0.88 12.37 12.43
N LYS A 466 0.11 12.83 11.66
CA LYS A 466 0.82 12.02 10.68
C LYS A 466 2.23 11.72 11.15
N VAL A 467 2.55 10.44 11.25
CA VAL A 467 3.92 9.98 11.53
C VAL A 467 4.69 9.96 10.22
N GLN A 468 5.65 10.85 10.02
CA GLN A 468 6.45 10.91 8.78
C GLN A 468 7.47 9.77 8.72
N ASN A 469 8.34 9.69 9.73
CA ASN A 469 9.48 8.79 9.75
C ASN A 469 9.53 8.01 11.06
N ARG A 470 9.92 6.74 10.94
CA ARG A 470 10.09 5.78 12.04
C ARG A 470 11.55 5.39 12.16
N LYS A 471 11.96 4.95 13.35
CA LYS A 471 13.29 4.38 13.56
C LYS A 471 13.24 2.87 13.44
N ALA A 472 13.99 2.30 12.51
CA ALA A 472 14.11 0.85 12.37
C ALA A 472 14.63 0.23 13.68
N ARG A 473 13.88 -0.71 14.25
CA ARG A 473 14.20 -1.34 15.55
C ARG A 473 15.18 -2.51 15.43
N LYS A 474 15.32 -3.06 14.23
CA LYS A 474 16.07 -4.28 13.90
C LYS A 474 16.76 -4.06 12.57
N HIS A 475 17.83 -4.80 12.31
CA HIS A 475 18.34 -4.95 10.95
C HIS A 475 17.43 -5.92 10.20
N TYR A 476 17.10 -5.63 8.94
CA TYR A 476 16.33 -6.50 8.05
C TYR A 476 17.11 -6.75 6.76
N GLY A 477 17.28 -8.02 6.42
CA GLY A 477 18.20 -8.41 5.36
C GLY A 477 17.87 -9.77 4.76
N THR A 478 18.58 -10.10 3.70
CA THR A 478 18.50 -11.38 3.00
C THR A 478 19.90 -11.98 2.92
N GLU A 479 20.03 -13.30 2.80
CA GLU A 479 21.34 -13.97 2.72
C GLU A 479 21.69 -14.33 1.27
N TRP A 480 22.89 -13.97 0.83
CA TRP A 480 23.32 -14.01 -0.57
C TRP A 480 24.61 -14.78 -0.75
N ARG A 481 24.77 -15.40 -1.92
CA ARG A 481 26.04 -16.00 -2.34
C ARG A 481 26.90 -14.95 -3.03
N THR A 482 27.87 -14.41 -2.30
CA THR A 482 28.77 -13.35 -2.75
C THR A 482 30.14 -13.91 -3.11
N LYS A 483 30.83 -13.31 -4.08
CA LYS A 483 32.22 -13.67 -4.41
C LYS A 483 33.11 -13.48 -3.18
N TYR A 484 33.98 -14.46 -2.90
CA TYR A 484 34.90 -14.38 -1.78
C TYR A 484 35.95 -13.27 -2.02
N ASP A 485 36.09 -12.36 -1.04
CA ASP A 485 37.10 -11.32 -0.99
C ASP A 485 37.88 -11.51 0.30
N ALA A 486 39.19 -11.75 0.20
CA ALA A 486 40.04 -12.03 1.35
C ALA A 486 40.16 -10.84 2.32
N LYS A 487 39.88 -9.60 1.89
CA LYS A 487 39.91 -8.41 2.77
C LYS A 487 38.71 -8.35 3.70
N ILE A 488 37.53 -8.74 3.20
CA ILE A 488 36.25 -8.59 3.90
C ILE A 488 35.84 -9.92 4.56
N HIS A 489 36.07 -11.04 3.87
CA HIS A 489 35.54 -12.36 4.22
C HIS A 489 36.57 -13.29 4.86
N LYS A 490 37.72 -12.77 5.33
CA LYS A 490 38.79 -13.59 5.95
C LYS A 490 38.28 -14.51 7.07
N HIS A 491 37.39 -14.00 7.91
CA HIS A 491 36.77 -14.75 9.01
C HIS A 491 35.80 -15.86 8.54
N LEU A 492 35.42 -15.87 7.27
CA LEU A 492 34.56 -16.86 6.63
C LEU A 492 35.32 -17.77 5.65
N GLU A 493 36.66 -17.73 5.64
CA GLU A 493 37.47 -18.48 4.68
C GLU A 493 37.15 -19.97 4.66
N GLN A 494 36.92 -20.56 5.84
CA GLN A 494 36.57 -21.98 5.98
C GLN A 494 35.15 -22.31 5.49
N LYS A 495 34.28 -21.30 5.32
CA LYS A 495 32.90 -21.45 4.84
C LYS A 495 32.75 -21.19 3.34
N ARG A 496 33.85 -20.91 2.63
CA ARG A 496 33.81 -20.66 1.17
C ARG A 496 33.49 -21.96 0.42
N HIS A 497 32.71 -21.86 -0.64
CA HIS A 497 32.39 -22.97 -1.53
C HIS A 497 32.66 -22.58 -2.99
N TRP A 498 33.07 -23.54 -3.81
CA TRP A 498 33.26 -23.30 -5.23
C TRP A 498 31.92 -23.18 -5.95
N CYS A 499 31.71 -22.11 -6.70
CA CYS A 499 30.52 -21.90 -7.51
C CYS A 499 30.81 -22.29 -8.97
N GLY A 500 30.29 -23.43 -9.43
CA GLY A 500 30.45 -23.90 -10.82
C GLY A 500 29.88 -22.94 -11.88
N LEU A 501 28.77 -22.26 -11.57
CA LEU A 501 28.15 -21.26 -12.44
C LEU A 501 29.10 -20.09 -12.79
N ASP A 502 29.78 -19.53 -11.78
CA ASP A 502 30.63 -18.33 -11.91
C ASP A 502 32.13 -18.63 -11.89
N GLY A 503 32.54 -19.89 -11.72
CA GLY A 503 33.94 -20.32 -11.70
C GLY A 503 34.79 -19.62 -10.64
N CYS A 504 34.22 -19.35 -9.46
CA CYS A 504 34.93 -18.70 -8.37
C CYS A 504 34.45 -19.19 -7.00
N TYR A 505 35.27 -18.96 -5.96
CA TYR A 505 34.84 -19.18 -4.59
C TYR A 505 33.81 -18.13 -4.16
N LYS A 506 32.71 -18.61 -3.59
CA LYS A 506 31.65 -17.80 -2.99
C LYS A 506 31.47 -18.10 -1.50
N VAL A 507 30.86 -17.17 -0.80
CA VAL A 507 30.52 -17.26 0.62
C VAL A 507 29.12 -16.68 0.84
N TYR A 508 28.41 -17.16 1.85
CA TYR A 508 27.13 -16.60 2.24
C TYR A 508 27.32 -15.34 3.10
N THR A 509 26.76 -14.22 2.65
CA THR A 509 26.81 -12.93 3.36
C THR A 509 25.42 -12.33 3.48
N MET A 510 25.21 -11.52 4.51
CA MET A 510 23.97 -10.78 4.69
C MET A 510 23.99 -9.50 3.86
N GLU A 511 22.90 -9.26 3.14
CA GLU A 511 22.58 -7.98 2.50
C GLU A 511 21.45 -7.30 3.29
N TRP A 512 21.79 -6.26 4.04
CA TRP A 512 20.86 -5.53 4.90
C TRP A 512 20.25 -4.36 4.13
N PHE A 513 18.96 -4.46 3.80
CA PHE A 513 18.24 -3.39 3.09
C PHE A 513 17.60 -2.37 4.04
N ILE A 514 17.48 -2.69 5.34
CA ILE A 514 17.17 -1.75 6.42
C ILE A 514 18.11 -2.06 7.58
N GLN A 515 18.82 -1.06 8.08
CA GLN A 515 19.64 -1.17 9.28
C GLN A 515 18.94 -0.54 10.48
N ARG A 516 19.23 -1.07 11.67
CA ARG A 516 18.73 -0.52 12.92
C ARG A 516 19.15 0.94 13.06
N GLY A 517 18.17 1.81 13.34
CA GLY A 517 18.36 3.26 13.46
C GLY A 517 18.07 4.04 12.18
N ASP A 518 17.89 3.36 11.04
CA ASP A 518 17.49 4.01 9.78
C ASP A 518 16.12 4.67 9.93
N ASN A 519 15.95 5.78 9.22
CA ASN A 519 14.65 6.42 9.07
C ASN A 519 13.85 5.68 8.00
N VAL A 520 12.69 5.16 8.39
CA VAL A 520 11.80 4.40 7.53
C VAL A 520 10.49 5.15 7.40
N SER A 521 10.18 5.60 6.19
CA SER A 521 8.91 6.29 5.90
C SER A 521 7.78 5.29 5.73
N GLU A 522 6.61 5.60 6.28
CA GLU A 522 5.44 4.72 6.18
C GLU A 522 4.91 4.68 4.75
N ASN A 523 4.63 3.48 4.23
CA ASN A 523 4.18 3.21 2.86
C ASN A 523 5.21 3.48 1.75
N GLU A 524 6.46 3.79 2.08
CA GLU A 524 7.54 3.85 1.07
C GLU A 524 8.19 2.46 0.91
N PRO A 525 8.18 1.88 -0.30
CA PRO A 525 8.73 0.56 -0.52
C PRO A 525 10.26 0.56 -0.58
N PHE A 526 10.88 -0.32 0.21
CA PHE A 526 12.29 -0.68 0.06
C PHE A 526 12.42 -1.79 -0.97
N TYR A 527 13.47 -1.68 -1.78
CA TYR A 527 13.67 -2.58 -2.90
C TYR A 527 15.01 -3.28 -2.78
N THR A 528 15.01 -4.61 -2.89
CA THR A 528 16.24 -5.40 -3.05
C THR A 528 16.10 -6.33 -4.25
N SER A 529 17.13 -6.38 -5.10
CA SER A 529 17.10 -7.07 -6.38
C SER A 529 18.09 -8.21 -6.41
N PHE A 530 17.62 -9.45 -6.47
CA PHE A 530 18.48 -10.63 -6.43
C PHE A 530 18.32 -11.49 -7.69
N VAL A 531 19.33 -12.31 -7.94
CA VAL A 531 19.28 -13.32 -9.01
C VAL A 531 19.13 -14.69 -8.38
N TRP A 532 18.01 -15.34 -8.66
CA TRP A 532 17.80 -16.72 -8.29
C TRP A 532 18.39 -17.65 -9.36
N THR A 533 19.08 -18.71 -8.94
CA THR A 533 19.67 -19.68 -9.87
C THR A 533 19.37 -21.11 -9.45
N GLY A 534 19.06 -22.00 -10.40
CA GLY A 534 18.86 -23.43 -10.14
C GLY A 534 19.33 -24.29 -11.31
N LEU A 535 19.82 -25.50 -11.03
CA LEU A 535 20.31 -26.41 -12.06
C LEU A 535 19.16 -26.93 -12.94
N VAL A 536 19.32 -26.86 -14.26
CA VAL A 536 18.33 -27.40 -15.20
C VAL A 536 18.25 -28.92 -15.11
N SER A 537 19.36 -29.59 -14.78
CA SER A 537 19.43 -31.04 -14.58
C SER A 537 18.58 -31.54 -13.40
N GLN A 538 18.24 -30.68 -12.44
CA GLN A 538 17.37 -31.01 -11.31
C GLN A 538 15.88 -30.92 -11.66
N GLY A 539 15.55 -30.65 -12.93
CA GLY A 539 14.18 -30.54 -13.42
C GLY A 539 13.69 -29.09 -13.49
N ARG A 540 12.45 -28.93 -13.98
CA ARG A 540 11.83 -27.61 -14.14
C ARG A 540 11.54 -26.97 -12.79
N ILE A 541 11.92 -25.71 -12.68
CA ILE A 541 11.65 -24.90 -11.50
C ILE A 541 10.16 -24.59 -11.38
N LYS A 542 9.61 -24.84 -10.19
CA LYS A 542 8.20 -24.60 -9.89
C LYS A 542 8.01 -23.50 -8.87
N LYS A 543 9.00 -23.28 -8.00
CA LYS A 543 8.92 -22.35 -6.88
C LYS A 543 10.25 -21.64 -6.70
N ILE A 544 10.19 -20.33 -6.45
CA ILE A 544 11.33 -19.51 -6.04
C ILE A 544 11.15 -19.20 -4.56
N LYS A 545 12.27 -19.21 -3.83
CA LYS A 545 12.29 -19.00 -2.39
C LYS A 545 13.27 -17.90 -2.04
N MET A 546 12.90 -17.06 -1.08
CA MET A 546 13.80 -16.13 -0.43
C MET A 546 13.47 -16.04 1.06
N ASP A 547 14.51 -16.11 1.89
CA ASP A 547 14.41 -15.97 3.33
C ASP A 547 14.79 -14.54 3.72
N VAL A 548 13.90 -13.88 4.45
CA VAL A 548 14.20 -12.60 5.09
C VAL A 548 14.58 -12.87 6.53
N TYR A 549 15.67 -12.25 6.96
CA TYR A 549 16.24 -12.36 8.30
C TYR A 549 16.16 -11.03 9.04
N ALA A 550 16.18 -11.13 10.36
CA ALA A 550 16.24 -9.98 11.24
C ALA A 550 17.22 -10.20 12.41
N ASP A 551 17.99 -9.16 12.73
CA ASP A 551 18.83 -9.09 13.93
C ASP A 551 18.27 -8.02 14.88
N ARG A 552 17.99 -8.43 16.12
CA ARG A 552 17.39 -7.59 17.18
C ARG A 552 18.43 -7.00 18.12
N THR A 553 19.67 -7.46 18.06
CA THR A 553 20.72 -7.10 19.01
C THR A 553 21.22 -5.67 18.79
N PRO A 554 21.68 -4.96 19.85
CA PRO A 554 22.21 -3.61 19.76
C PRO A 554 23.65 -3.59 19.24
N ARG A 555 23.86 -4.11 18.02
CA ARG A 555 25.17 -4.15 17.36
C ARG A 555 25.08 -3.66 15.92
N SER A 556 26.24 -3.43 15.30
CA SER A 556 26.35 -3.15 13.86
C SER A 556 25.88 -4.33 13.02
N ALA A 557 25.30 -4.06 11.85
CA ALA A 557 24.79 -5.09 10.96
C ALA A 557 25.88 -6.14 10.63
N PRO A 558 25.69 -7.43 10.98
CA PRO A 558 26.73 -8.43 10.83
C PRO A 558 26.92 -8.81 9.35
N VAL A 559 28.16 -9.08 8.94
CA VAL A 559 28.51 -9.41 7.54
C VAL A 559 27.95 -10.78 7.12
N ALA A 560 27.80 -11.71 8.05
CA ALA A 560 27.25 -13.05 7.81
C ALA A 560 26.30 -13.45 8.94
N ARG A 561 25.45 -14.44 8.65
CA ARG A 561 24.50 -14.98 9.61
C ARG A 561 25.23 -15.68 10.76
N ASP A 562 24.80 -15.37 11.97
CA ASP A 562 25.21 -16.03 13.22
C ASP A 562 23.97 -16.34 14.09
N ASP A 563 24.20 -16.82 15.31
CA ASP A 563 23.14 -17.29 16.20
C ASP A 563 22.17 -16.18 16.65
N ASN A 564 22.54 -14.89 16.50
CA ASN A 564 21.67 -13.76 16.83
C ASN A 564 20.76 -13.35 15.66
N VAL A 565 21.07 -13.80 14.43
CA VAL A 565 20.30 -13.48 13.24
C VAL A 565 19.21 -14.54 13.04
N SER A 566 17.96 -14.14 13.27
CA SER A 566 16.79 -15.02 13.17
C SER A 566 16.09 -14.89 11.83
N MET A 567 15.58 -15.99 11.28
CA MET A 567 14.71 -15.95 10.10
C MET A 567 13.36 -15.33 10.49
N LEU A 568 12.93 -14.31 9.74
CA LEU A 568 11.69 -13.58 9.98
C LEU A 568 10.54 -14.17 9.17
N VAL A 569 10.75 -14.36 7.86
CA VAL A 569 9.72 -14.85 6.94
C VAL A 569 10.34 -15.61 5.77
N HIS A 570 9.64 -16.66 5.34
CA HIS A 570 9.91 -17.38 4.10
C HIS A 570 9.00 -16.84 3.00
N ILE A 571 9.57 -16.21 1.99
CA ILE A 571 8.83 -15.75 0.81
C ILE A 571 8.94 -16.83 -0.26
N GLU A 572 7.79 -17.38 -0.65
CA GLU A 572 7.70 -18.36 -1.73
C GLU A 572 6.84 -17.79 -2.86
N ALA A 573 7.36 -17.87 -4.09
CA ALA A 573 6.60 -17.56 -5.30
C ALA A 573 6.50 -18.79 -6.19
N ASP A 574 5.27 -19.11 -6.58
CA ASP A 574 5.01 -20.13 -7.59
C ASP A 574 5.37 -19.57 -8.97
N VAL A 575 6.30 -20.23 -9.66
CA VAL A 575 6.71 -19.92 -11.04
C VAL A 575 6.43 -21.06 -12.00
N SER A 576 5.71 -22.10 -11.56
CA SER A 576 5.34 -23.23 -12.40
C SER A 576 4.52 -22.79 -13.62
N HIS A 577 3.74 -21.71 -13.46
CA HIS A 577 2.96 -21.09 -14.51
C HIS A 577 3.78 -20.38 -15.58
N ILE A 578 5.07 -20.11 -15.36
CA ILE A 578 5.95 -19.45 -16.35
C ILE A 578 6.38 -20.51 -17.37
N PRO A 579 6.04 -20.38 -18.67
CA PRO A 579 6.56 -21.24 -19.73
C PRO A 579 8.07 -21.38 -19.70
N GLU A 580 8.55 -22.60 -19.90
CA GLU A 580 9.96 -22.97 -19.73
C GLU A 580 10.92 -22.18 -20.64
N HIS A 581 10.46 -21.78 -21.82
CA HIS A 581 11.24 -20.96 -22.76
C HIS A 581 11.41 -19.50 -22.29
N MET A 582 10.61 -19.03 -21.34
CA MET A 582 10.73 -17.68 -20.76
C MET A 582 11.59 -17.64 -19.50
N LEU A 583 11.97 -18.81 -18.98
CA LEU A 583 12.92 -18.90 -17.89
C LEU A 583 14.31 -18.75 -18.51
N ALA A 584 14.97 -17.63 -18.24
CA ALA A 584 16.31 -17.40 -18.77
C ALA A 584 17.24 -18.53 -18.28
N ARG A 585 18.11 -18.97 -19.18
CA ARG A 585 19.07 -20.04 -18.93
C ARG A 585 20.46 -19.55 -19.29
N ARG A 586 21.43 -19.95 -18.49
CA ARG A 586 22.84 -19.66 -18.70
C ARG A 586 23.64 -20.93 -18.49
N GLN A 587 24.63 -21.16 -19.34
CA GLN A 587 25.61 -22.21 -19.11
C GLN A 587 26.68 -21.69 -18.13
N GLY A 588 26.92 -22.45 -17.07
CA GLY A 588 27.98 -22.19 -16.10
C GLY A 588 29.36 -22.50 -16.65
N LEU A 589 30.40 -22.03 -15.96
CA LEU A 589 31.80 -22.36 -16.27
C LEU A 589 32.15 -23.83 -15.98
N ASP A 590 31.28 -24.53 -15.25
CA ASP A 590 31.30 -25.98 -15.08
C ASP A 590 30.63 -26.76 -16.23
N GLY A 591 30.16 -26.06 -17.27
CA GLY A 591 29.48 -26.64 -18.43
C GLY A 591 28.02 -27.03 -18.19
N GLN A 592 27.48 -26.87 -16.97
CA GLN A 592 26.09 -27.19 -16.64
C GLN A 592 25.15 -26.04 -16.99
N TRP A 593 23.89 -26.36 -17.31
CA TRP A 593 22.85 -25.34 -17.55
C TRP A 593 22.15 -24.96 -16.25
N TYR A 594 22.00 -23.67 -16.03
CA TYR A 594 21.30 -23.09 -14.89
C TYR A 594 20.13 -22.22 -15.39
N TYR A 595 18.98 -22.31 -14.73
CA TYR A 595 17.97 -21.26 -14.76
C TYR A 595 18.50 -20.03 -14.02
N GLU A 596 18.23 -18.84 -14.55
CA GLU A 596 18.62 -17.55 -13.97
C GLU A 596 17.41 -16.62 -13.98
N LEU A 597 17.00 -16.12 -12.83
CA LEU A 597 15.79 -15.29 -12.69
C LEU A 597 16.11 -14.03 -11.91
N SER A 598 16.00 -12.88 -12.56
CA SER A 598 16.08 -11.59 -11.90
C SER A 598 14.78 -11.31 -11.16
N CYS A 599 14.86 -11.29 -9.84
CA CYS A 599 13.75 -11.03 -8.94
C CYS A 599 13.99 -9.75 -8.15
N LYS A 600 12.92 -9.14 -7.68
CA LYS A 600 12.95 -7.98 -6.79
C LYS A 600 12.02 -8.23 -5.61
N ILE A 601 12.46 -7.94 -4.39
CA ILE A 601 11.58 -7.88 -3.23
C ILE A 601 11.25 -6.42 -2.98
N GLU A 602 9.97 -6.16 -2.83
CA GLU A 602 9.41 -4.94 -2.30
C GLU A 602 9.07 -5.18 -0.82
N ALA A 603 9.69 -4.42 0.07
CA ALA A 603 9.41 -4.45 1.50
C ALA A 603 8.76 -3.12 1.92
N VAL A 604 7.50 -3.16 2.37
CA VAL A 604 6.76 -1.97 2.84
C VAL A 604 6.63 -2.04 4.36
N TYR A 605 7.11 -1.01 5.04
CA TYR A 605 7.03 -0.92 6.50
C TYR A 605 5.79 -0.12 6.93
N LEU A 606 4.94 -0.76 7.73
CA LEU A 606 3.71 -0.20 8.31
C LEU A 606 3.89 -0.02 9.82
N SER A 607 2.92 0.63 10.48
CA SER A 607 2.95 0.89 11.94
C SER A 607 3.33 -0.33 12.79
N ALA A 608 2.69 -1.47 12.54
CA ALA A 608 2.88 -2.69 13.31
C ALA A 608 3.22 -3.93 12.45
N SER A 609 3.44 -3.77 11.15
CA SER A 609 3.73 -4.90 10.26
C SER A 609 4.68 -4.51 9.13
N THR A 610 5.30 -5.50 8.50
CA THR A 610 6.07 -5.31 7.27
C THR A 610 5.50 -6.24 6.21
N ALA A 611 5.16 -5.68 5.06
CA ALA A 611 4.68 -6.46 3.91
C ALA A 611 5.85 -6.71 2.95
N TYR A 612 5.96 -7.94 2.45
CA TYR A 612 6.97 -8.32 1.46
C TYR A 612 6.31 -8.85 0.19
N THR A 613 6.66 -8.31 -0.97
CA THR A 613 6.15 -8.73 -2.27
C THR A 613 7.32 -9.13 -3.17
N LEU A 614 7.27 -10.34 -3.75
CA LEU A 614 8.23 -10.76 -4.77
C LEU A 614 7.74 -10.34 -6.17
N LEU A 615 8.56 -9.57 -6.88
CA LEU A 615 8.31 -9.06 -8.22
C LEU A 615 9.27 -9.75 -9.21
N TYR A 616 8.74 -10.16 -10.36
CA TYR A 616 9.48 -10.70 -11.51
C TYR A 616 9.22 -9.82 -12.75
N ASN A 617 10.27 -9.53 -13.53
CA ASN A 617 10.34 -8.52 -14.59
C ASN A 617 9.09 -8.45 -15.51
N ARG A 618 8.55 -7.23 -15.68
CA ARG A 618 7.49 -6.88 -16.66
C ARG A 618 8.00 -5.98 -17.78
N SER A 619 8.86 -6.49 -18.67
CA SER A 619 9.26 -5.78 -19.90
C SER A 619 9.02 -6.55 -21.19
N LEU A 620 8.57 -7.82 -21.14
CA LEU A 620 8.39 -8.63 -22.35
C LEU A 620 7.16 -8.22 -23.19
N GLN A 621 6.09 -7.73 -22.55
CA GLN A 621 4.78 -7.54 -23.19
C GLN A 621 4.77 -6.50 -24.31
N LEU A 622 5.40 -5.32 -24.11
CA LEU A 622 5.36 -4.24 -25.09
C LEU A 622 6.28 -4.49 -26.29
N GLY A 623 7.46 -5.06 -26.08
CA GLY A 623 8.37 -5.31 -27.21
C GLY A 623 8.02 -6.56 -28.02
N LEU A 624 7.34 -7.57 -27.45
CA LEU A 624 6.76 -8.67 -28.23
C LEU A 624 5.74 -8.18 -29.27
N MET A 625 4.95 -7.15 -28.95
CA MET A 625 4.03 -6.52 -29.92
C MET A 625 4.78 -5.94 -31.12
N TYR A 626 5.94 -5.32 -30.91
CA TYR A 626 6.75 -4.75 -32.01
C TYR A 626 7.48 -5.84 -32.83
N LEU A 627 7.92 -6.93 -32.19
CA LEU A 627 8.59 -8.05 -32.88
C LEU A 627 7.66 -8.86 -33.79
N ILE A 628 6.40 -9.04 -33.39
CA ILE A 628 5.40 -9.81 -34.15
C ILE A 628 4.75 -8.94 -35.25
N ASN A 629 4.96 -7.62 -35.20
CA ASN A 629 4.32 -6.65 -36.09
C ASN A 629 4.54 -6.89 -37.60
N PRO A 630 5.73 -7.28 -38.10
CA PRO A 630 5.92 -7.65 -39.51
C PRO A 630 5.01 -8.80 -39.97
N ILE A 631 4.85 -9.80 -39.11
CA ILE A 631 4.01 -10.97 -39.40
C ILE A 631 2.54 -10.55 -39.39
N ALA A 632 2.11 -9.82 -38.36
CA ALA A 632 0.73 -9.34 -38.25
C ALA A 632 0.34 -8.43 -39.42
N GLY A 633 1.22 -7.51 -39.81
CA GLY A 633 0.99 -6.59 -40.94
C GLY A 633 0.88 -7.31 -42.28
N GLY A 634 1.77 -8.27 -42.57
CA GLY A 634 1.69 -9.06 -43.79
C GLY A 634 0.47 -9.98 -43.87
N LEU A 635 0.11 -10.61 -42.75
CA LEU A 635 -1.11 -11.39 -42.66
C LEU A 635 -2.36 -10.53 -42.84
N ALA A 636 -2.32 -9.26 -42.43
CA ALA A 636 -3.42 -8.32 -42.62
C ALA A 636 -3.64 -8.03 -44.11
N ASP A 637 -2.56 -7.82 -44.85
CA ASP A 637 -2.59 -7.61 -46.30
C ASP A 637 -3.08 -8.87 -47.05
N ALA A 638 -2.72 -10.08 -46.58
CA ALA A 638 -3.07 -11.33 -47.24
C ALA A 638 -4.48 -11.88 -46.92
N TYR A 639 -4.86 -11.89 -45.63
CA TYR A 639 -6.09 -12.55 -45.15
C TYR A 639 -7.21 -11.57 -44.75
N GLY A 640 -6.89 -10.28 -44.68
CA GLY A 640 -7.83 -9.24 -44.25
C GLY A 640 -8.06 -9.20 -42.73
N PRO A 641 -8.81 -8.19 -42.26
CA PRO A 641 -8.87 -7.84 -40.84
C PRO A 641 -9.64 -8.83 -39.94
N THR A 642 -10.68 -9.47 -40.45
CA THR A 642 -11.64 -10.26 -39.63
C THR A 642 -10.99 -11.43 -38.91
N ARG A 643 -10.12 -12.19 -39.59
CA ARG A 643 -9.43 -13.36 -39.00
C ARG A 643 -8.44 -12.93 -37.93
N LEU A 644 -7.72 -11.82 -38.14
CA LEU A 644 -6.73 -11.30 -37.21
C LEU A 644 -7.37 -10.68 -35.96
N TYR A 645 -8.49 -9.96 -36.12
CA TYR A 645 -9.27 -9.52 -34.97
C TYR A 645 -9.87 -10.68 -34.17
N SER A 646 -10.22 -11.79 -34.82
CA SER A 646 -10.67 -13.00 -34.11
C SER A 646 -9.56 -13.59 -33.23
N VAL A 647 -8.32 -13.64 -33.75
CA VAL A 647 -7.13 -14.07 -32.98
C VAL A 647 -6.85 -13.10 -31.83
N ALA A 648 -6.95 -11.79 -32.06
CA ALA A 648 -6.76 -10.77 -31.03
C ALA A 648 -7.83 -10.85 -29.93
N ALA A 649 -9.10 -11.08 -30.29
CA ALA A 649 -10.21 -11.24 -29.37
C ALA A 649 -10.08 -12.51 -28.53
N ALA A 650 -9.82 -13.66 -29.17
CA ALA A 650 -9.61 -14.93 -28.48
C ALA A 650 -8.42 -14.83 -27.52
N GLY A 651 -7.31 -14.23 -27.97
CA GLY A 651 -6.16 -14.02 -27.12
C GLY A 651 -6.42 -13.05 -25.96
N ALA A 652 -7.19 -11.98 -26.15
CA ALA A 652 -7.59 -11.09 -25.06
C ALA A 652 -8.45 -11.80 -24.01
N VAL A 653 -9.43 -12.59 -24.43
CA VAL A 653 -10.32 -13.36 -23.53
C VAL A 653 -9.53 -14.45 -22.80
N LEU A 654 -8.78 -15.28 -23.52
CA LEU A 654 -7.95 -16.35 -22.95
C LEU A 654 -6.88 -15.80 -22.01
N SER A 655 -6.34 -14.62 -22.29
CA SER A 655 -5.42 -13.94 -21.39
C SER A 655 -6.12 -13.46 -20.13
N CYS A 656 -7.27 -12.79 -20.25
CA CYS A 656 -8.01 -12.28 -19.10
C CYS A 656 -8.57 -13.40 -18.18
N ASP A 657 -9.01 -14.53 -18.74
CA ASP A 657 -9.43 -15.70 -17.97
C ASP A 657 -8.22 -16.50 -17.43
N GLY A 658 -7.13 -16.56 -18.21
CA GLY A 658 -5.86 -17.17 -17.82
C GLY A 658 -5.20 -16.46 -16.63
N VAL A 659 -5.24 -15.12 -16.52
CA VAL A 659 -4.75 -14.40 -15.31
C VAL A 659 -5.46 -14.85 -14.04
N SER A 660 -6.70 -15.34 -14.17
CA SER A 660 -7.50 -15.77 -13.04
C SER A 660 -6.98 -17.07 -12.41
N PHE A 661 -6.05 -17.79 -13.06
CA PHE A 661 -5.50 -19.07 -12.59
C PHE A 661 -3.96 -19.24 -12.76
N ALA A 662 -3.30 -18.65 -13.77
CA ALA A 662 -1.83 -18.69 -14.01
C ALA A 662 -1.42 -17.91 -15.29
N GLN A 663 -0.36 -17.09 -15.21
CA GLN A 663 0.23 -16.14 -16.20
C GLN A 663 -0.40 -15.87 -17.60
N PRO A 664 -0.65 -14.58 -17.98
CA PRO A 664 -1.26 -14.21 -19.26
C PRO A 664 -0.58 -13.07 -20.07
N GLY A 665 0.48 -12.44 -19.55
CA GLY A 665 1.02 -11.21 -20.16
C GLY A 665 1.61 -11.42 -21.57
N VAL A 666 2.14 -12.61 -21.83
CA VAL A 666 2.72 -12.98 -23.13
C VAL A 666 1.68 -13.33 -24.16
N LEU A 667 0.62 -14.06 -23.78
CA LEU A 667 -0.48 -14.34 -24.71
C LEU A 667 -1.17 -13.03 -25.12
N PHE A 668 -1.45 -12.14 -24.18
CA PHE A 668 -2.06 -10.85 -24.48
C PHE A 668 -1.17 -10.01 -25.40
N GLY A 669 0.14 -9.92 -25.09
CA GLY A 669 1.09 -9.20 -25.95
C GLY A 669 1.24 -9.82 -27.35
N ALA A 670 1.25 -11.16 -27.44
CA ALA A 670 1.38 -11.89 -28.70
C ALA A 670 0.13 -11.80 -29.59
N THR A 671 -1.05 -11.62 -29.00
CA THR A 671 -2.31 -11.55 -29.77
C THR A 671 -2.83 -10.14 -29.97
N ALA A 672 -2.55 -9.20 -29.07
CA ALA A 672 -2.99 -7.80 -29.18
C ALA A 672 -2.37 -7.07 -30.40
N VAL A 673 -1.21 -7.53 -30.86
CA VAL A 673 -0.58 -7.06 -32.12
C VAL A 673 -1.50 -7.28 -33.32
N PHE A 674 -2.23 -8.41 -33.39
CA PHE A 674 -3.18 -8.67 -34.48
C PHE A 674 -4.42 -7.76 -34.44
N GLY A 675 -4.63 -7.02 -33.34
CA GLY A 675 -5.61 -5.94 -33.27
C GLY A 675 -5.00 -4.61 -33.72
N THR A 676 -3.95 -4.20 -33.01
CA THR A 676 -3.34 -2.86 -33.18
C THR A 676 -2.69 -2.66 -34.54
N SER A 677 -2.02 -3.68 -35.08
CA SER A 677 -1.31 -3.62 -36.36
C SER A 677 -2.21 -3.69 -37.59
N VAL A 678 -3.48 -4.08 -37.41
CA VAL A 678 -4.46 -4.23 -38.49
C VAL A 678 -5.29 -2.96 -38.67
N ALA A 679 -5.62 -2.29 -37.57
CA ALA A 679 -6.50 -1.13 -37.59
C ALA A 679 -5.95 0.05 -38.41
N VAL A 680 -4.62 0.29 -38.33
CA VAL A 680 -3.96 1.41 -39.03
C VAL A 680 -3.90 1.17 -40.56
N PRO A 681 -3.42 0.02 -41.07
CA PRO A 681 -3.47 -0.30 -42.49
C PRO A 681 -4.88 -0.21 -43.08
N VAL A 682 -5.89 -0.80 -42.40
CA VAL A 682 -7.28 -0.78 -42.87
C VAL A 682 -7.80 0.65 -43.00
N ALA A 683 -7.62 1.49 -41.98
CA ALA A 683 -8.02 2.90 -42.06
C ALA A 683 -7.28 3.62 -43.21
N SER A 684 -5.99 3.37 -43.37
CA SER A 684 -5.18 4.02 -44.40
C SER A 684 -5.57 3.65 -45.84
N GLN A 685 -6.11 2.44 -46.05
CA GLN A 685 -6.63 1.98 -47.35
C GLN A 685 -7.93 2.71 -47.71
N HIS A 686 -8.79 2.98 -46.74
CA HIS A 686 -10.07 3.65 -46.96
C HIS A 686 -9.93 5.16 -47.15
N PHE A 687 -9.01 5.79 -46.41
CA PHE A 687 -8.84 7.25 -46.40
C PHE A 687 -7.58 7.69 -47.15
N THR A 688 -7.77 8.42 -48.26
CA THR A 688 -6.68 8.99 -49.09
C THR A 688 -6.49 10.50 -48.88
N ARG A 689 -7.58 11.26 -48.72
CA ARG A 689 -7.55 12.74 -48.61
C ARG A 689 -7.31 13.27 -47.19
N ARG A 690 -7.74 12.52 -46.17
CA ARG A 690 -7.59 12.85 -44.73
C ARG A 690 -7.00 11.68 -43.95
N ARG A 691 -5.92 11.12 -44.50
CA ARG A 691 -5.35 9.85 -44.05
C ARG A 691 -4.73 9.99 -42.66
N ALA A 692 -3.99 11.06 -42.40
CA ALA A 692 -3.31 11.25 -41.12
C ALA A 692 -4.33 11.48 -39.99
N LEU A 693 -5.43 12.21 -40.24
CA LEU A 693 -6.53 12.34 -39.29
C LEU A 693 -7.20 10.99 -38.98
N ALA A 694 -7.50 10.18 -40.01
CA ALA A 694 -8.12 8.87 -39.81
C ALA A 694 -7.22 7.94 -38.96
N ILE A 695 -5.92 7.89 -39.26
CA ILE A 695 -4.92 7.16 -38.46
C ILE A 695 -4.82 7.74 -37.05
N GLY A 696 -4.88 9.07 -36.90
CA GLY A 696 -4.89 9.76 -35.61
C GLY A 696 -6.08 9.38 -34.73
N ILE A 697 -7.29 9.31 -35.29
CA ILE A 697 -8.50 8.87 -34.58
C ILE A 697 -8.35 7.40 -34.15
N VAL A 698 -7.90 6.51 -35.04
CA VAL A 698 -7.66 5.10 -34.71
C VAL A 698 -6.62 4.96 -33.60
N ALA A 699 -5.48 5.65 -33.71
CA ALA A 699 -4.42 5.63 -32.71
C ALA A 699 -4.89 6.21 -31.36
N SER A 700 -5.83 7.16 -31.36
CA SER A 700 -6.38 7.75 -30.13
C SER A 700 -7.12 6.72 -29.25
N GLY A 701 -7.57 5.60 -29.83
CA GLY A 701 -8.17 4.49 -29.09
C GLY A 701 -7.26 3.92 -27.99
N SER A 702 -5.94 3.85 -28.20
CA SER A 702 -5.03 3.35 -27.16
C SER A 702 -4.76 4.39 -26.07
N SER A 703 -4.81 5.69 -26.37
CA SER A 703 -4.80 6.75 -25.35
C SER A 703 -6.07 6.73 -24.50
N ALA A 704 -7.24 6.57 -25.12
CA ALA A 704 -8.50 6.42 -24.38
C ALA A 704 -8.49 5.16 -23.50
N GLY A 705 -7.98 4.03 -24.02
CA GLY A 705 -7.75 2.82 -23.22
C GLY A 705 -6.80 3.05 -22.05
N GLY A 706 -5.71 3.79 -22.26
CA GLY A 706 -4.73 4.15 -21.24
C GLY A 706 -5.26 5.09 -20.14
N VAL A 707 -6.39 5.77 -20.37
CA VAL A 707 -7.12 6.54 -19.35
C VAL A 707 -8.19 5.67 -18.69
N CYS A 708 -9.05 5.07 -19.50
CA CYS A 708 -10.25 4.38 -19.01
C CYS A 708 -9.93 3.06 -18.30
N LEU A 709 -8.99 2.24 -18.80
CA LEU A 709 -8.71 0.93 -18.21
C LEU A 709 -8.06 1.05 -16.83
N PRO A 710 -7.02 1.88 -16.58
CA PRO A 710 -6.46 2.03 -15.24
C PRO A 710 -7.49 2.56 -14.22
N ILE A 711 -8.31 3.54 -14.62
CA ILE A 711 -9.39 4.08 -13.77
C ILE A 711 -10.46 3.02 -13.48
N MET A 712 -10.82 2.22 -14.49
CA MET A 712 -11.74 1.10 -14.31
C MET A 712 -11.16 0.06 -13.35
N PHE A 713 -9.89 -0.32 -13.53
CA PHE A 713 -9.23 -1.30 -12.67
C PHE A 713 -9.11 -0.79 -11.23
N SER A 714 -8.70 0.46 -11.01
CA SER A 714 -8.56 1.01 -9.66
C SER A 714 -9.88 1.01 -8.89
N ARG A 715 -11.02 1.23 -9.58
CA ARG A 715 -12.35 1.22 -8.96
C ARG A 715 -12.98 -0.17 -8.87
N LEU A 716 -12.88 -0.99 -9.91
CA LEU A 716 -13.56 -2.28 -9.96
C LEU A 716 -12.84 -3.36 -9.17
N VAL A 717 -11.50 -3.34 -9.07
CA VAL A 717 -10.75 -4.32 -8.26
C VAL A 717 -11.17 -4.22 -6.80
N GLN A 718 -11.36 -2.99 -6.29
CA GLN A 718 -11.79 -2.75 -4.91
C GLN A 718 -13.24 -3.19 -4.64
N ARG A 719 -14.12 -3.11 -5.65
CA ARG A 719 -15.55 -3.40 -5.50
C ARG A 719 -15.95 -4.84 -5.80
N LEU A 720 -15.38 -5.43 -6.85
CA LEU A 720 -15.79 -6.72 -7.41
C LEU A 720 -14.69 -7.79 -7.30
N GLY A 721 -13.50 -7.40 -6.83
CA GLY A 721 -12.32 -8.25 -6.80
C GLY A 721 -11.60 -8.33 -8.16
N PHE A 722 -10.36 -8.82 -8.11
CA PHE A 722 -9.47 -8.87 -9.27
C PHE A 722 -10.02 -9.73 -10.41
N GLY A 723 -10.54 -10.93 -10.10
CA GLY A 723 -11.04 -11.87 -11.12
C GLY A 723 -12.23 -11.34 -11.92
N TRP A 724 -13.23 -10.73 -11.26
CA TRP A 724 -14.37 -10.12 -11.98
C TRP A 724 -13.97 -8.89 -12.78
N THR A 725 -13.02 -8.10 -12.28
CA THR A 725 -12.49 -6.96 -13.03
C THR A 725 -11.84 -7.39 -14.34
N LEU A 726 -11.10 -8.50 -14.31
CA LEU A 726 -10.50 -9.09 -15.51
C LEU A 726 -11.54 -9.61 -16.50
N ARG A 727 -12.61 -10.28 -16.03
CA ARG A 727 -13.72 -10.72 -16.90
C ARG A 727 -14.43 -9.53 -17.55
N ILE A 728 -14.63 -8.44 -16.82
CA ILE A 728 -15.19 -7.20 -17.37
C ILE A 728 -14.27 -6.62 -18.45
N ALA A 729 -12.96 -6.60 -18.21
CA ALA A 729 -11.98 -6.18 -19.23
C ALA A 729 -12.00 -7.09 -20.48
N ALA A 730 -12.18 -8.40 -20.30
CA ALA A 730 -12.34 -9.37 -21.38
C ALA A 730 -13.59 -9.08 -22.21
N LEU A 731 -14.73 -8.85 -21.56
CA LEU A 731 -16.01 -8.53 -22.20
C LEU A 731 -15.94 -7.21 -22.98
N ILE A 732 -15.31 -6.17 -22.42
CA ILE A 732 -15.08 -4.90 -23.11
C ILE A 732 -14.22 -5.13 -24.36
N SER A 733 -13.15 -5.90 -24.24
CA SER A 733 -12.26 -6.22 -25.37
C SER A 733 -13.00 -7.00 -26.46
N LEU A 734 -13.81 -8.00 -26.08
CA LEU A 734 -14.63 -8.79 -26.99
C LEU A 734 -15.66 -7.91 -27.72
N GLY A 735 -16.33 -7.00 -27.02
CA GLY A 735 -17.25 -6.04 -27.62
C GLY A 735 -16.55 -5.10 -28.62
N CYS A 736 -15.34 -4.62 -28.28
CA CYS A 736 -14.55 -3.77 -29.17
C CYS A 736 -14.10 -4.52 -30.42
N TYR A 737 -13.55 -5.73 -30.29
CA TYR A 737 -13.13 -6.54 -31.44
C TYR A 737 -14.31 -7.02 -32.28
N GLY A 738 -15.43 -7.40 -31.66
CA GLY A 738 -16.68 -7.74 -32.35
C GLY A 738 -17.13 -6.60 -33.24
N THR A 739 -17.19 -5.39 -32.69
CA THR A 739 -17.51 -4.17 -33.45
C THR A 739 -16.51 -3.91 -34.57
N ALA A 740 -15.20 -4.06 -34.31
CA ALA A 740 -14.17 -3.88 -35.31
C ALA A 740 -14.29 -4.87 -36.48
N MET A 741 -14.68 -6.12 -36.22
CA MET A 741 -14.92 -7.13 -37.24
C MET A 741 -16.13 -6.82 -38.14
N PHE A 742 -17.17 -6.18 -37.61
CA PHE A 742 -18.33 -5.76 -38.40
C PHE A 742 -18.05 -4.55 -39.29
N ILE A 743 -17.18 -3.64 -38.83
CA ILE A 743 -16.94 -2.35 -39.52
C ILE A 743 -15.75 -2.43 -40.49
N SER A 744 -14.73 -3.23 -40.17
CA SER A 744 -13.47 -3.25 -40.95
C SER A 744 -13.56 -4.18 -42.15
N THR A 745 -13.56 -3.60 -43.35
CA THR A 745 -13.50 -4.35 -44.63
C THR A 745 -12.18 -4.09 -45.36
N PRO A 746 -11.57 -5.10 -46.00
CA PRO A 746 -10.40 -4.90 -46.84
C PRO A 746 -10.82 -4.23 -48.16
N LYS A 747 -10.10 -3.19 -48.58
CA LYS A 747 -10.38 -2.47 -49.84
C LYS A 747 -9.56 -3.00 -51.03
N GLN A 748 -8.40 -3.61 -50.77
CA GLN A 748 -7.49 -4.14 -51.79
C GLN A 748 -7.65 -5.67 -51.92
N PRO A 749 -7.40 -6.25 -53.12
CA PRO A 749 -7.50 -7.69 -53.35
C PRO A 749 -6.49 -8.47 -52.50
N ARG A 750 -6.90 -9.66 -52.07
CA ARG A 750 -6.09 -10.55 -51.23
C ARG A 750 -4.94 -11.13 -52.05
N ASN A 751 -3.71 -10.79 -51.70
CA ASN A 751 -2.52 -11.42 -52.29
C ASN A 751 -2.26 -12.77 -51.61
N PRO A 752 -2.15 -13.89 -52.36
CA PRO A 752 -1.82 -15.18 -51.76
C PRO A 752 -0.40 -15.14 -51.17
N VAL A 753 -0.23 -15.74 -49.99
CA VAL A 753 1.08 -15.86 -49.35
C VAL A 753 1.85 -17.00 -50.02
N GLU A 754 2.81 -16.67 -50.87
CA GLU A 754 3.66 -17.66 -51.55
C GLU A 754 4.75 -18.26 -50.63
N SER A 755 5.20 -17.54 -49.59
CA SER A 755 6.24 -17.98 -48.65
C SER A 755 6.17 -17.21 -47.33
N LEU A 756 6.65 -17.79 -46.22
CA LEU A 756 6.77 -17.08 -44.94
C LEU A 756 7.65 -15.82 -45.04
N TRP A 757 8.61 -15.81 -45.97
CA TRP A 757 9.50 -14.67 -46.23
C TRP A 757 8.84 -13.56 -47.06
N SER A 758 7.71 -13.81 -47.71
CA SER A 758 6.96 -12.79 -48.46
C SER A 758 5.94 -12.03 -47.61
N ILE A 759 5.78 -12.40 -46.33
CA ILE A 759 4.86 -11.76 -45.37
C ILE A 759 5.38 -10.37 -44.93
N ALA A 760 6.69 -10.19 -44.75
CA ALA A 760 7.28 -8.90 -44.37
C ALA A 760 8.01 -8.23 -45.53
N ASP A 761 7.75 -6.95 -45.80
CA ASP A 761 8.44 -6.20 -46.87
C ASP A 761 9.61 -5.36 -46.34
N PHE A 762 10.76 -6.00 -46.18
CA PHE A 762 12.01 -5.31 -45.83
C PHE A 762 12.63 -4.53 -47.02
N ASN A 763 12.09 -4.63 -48.23
CA ASN A 763 12.64 -3.88 -49.37
C ASN A 763 12.43 -2.37 -49.22
N GLY A 764 11.49 -1.93 -48.37
CA GLY A 764 11.32 -0.53 -48.01
C GLY A 764 12.60 0.13 -47.49
N PHE A 765 13.49 -0.62 -46.83
CA PHE A 765 14.78 -0.11 -46.33
C PHE A 765 15.80 0.25 -47.42
N ARG A 766 15.55 -0.13 -48.68
CA ARG A 766 16.34 0.37 -49.82
C ARG A 766 16.05 1.83 -50.16
N ASP A 767 14.88 2.35 -49.75
CA ASP A 767 14.57 3.77 -49.87
C ASP A 767 15.23 4.53 -48.70
N PRO A 768 16.18 5.46 -48.97
CA PRO A 768 16.87 6.20 -47.92
C PRO A 768 15.91 7.03 -47.06
N ARG A 769 14.76 7.48 -47.60
CA ARG A 769 13.73 8.24 -46.87
C ARG A 769 13.11 7.37 -45.77
N TYR A 770 12.74 6.16 -46.14
CA TYR A 770 12.15 5.17 -45.25
C TYR A 770 13.15 4.69 -44.19
N ALA A 771 14.39 4.39 -44.60
CA ALA A 771 15.44 3.93 -43.68
C ALA A 771 15.81 5.00 -42.63
N LYS A 772 15.92 6.27 -43.03
CA LYS A 772 16.18 7.37 -42.09
C LYS A 772 15.02 7.63 -41.14
N LEU A 773 13.79 7.55 -41.62
CA LEU A 773 12.59 7.64 -40.77
C LEU A 773 12.53 6.49 -39.76
N ALA A 774 12.88 5.27 -40.16
CA ALA A 774 12.93 4.12 -39.26
C ALA A 774 14.00 4.29 -38.17
N LEU A 775 15.21 4.73 -38.54
CA LEU A 775 16.27 5.02 -37.57
C LEU A 775 15.86 6.13 -36.59
N ALA A 776 15.17 7.16 -37.09
CA ALA A 776 14.62 8.21 -36.25
C ALA A 776 13.58 7.68 -35.26
N ASN A 777 12.73 6.75 -35.70
CA ASN A 777 11.74 6.12 -34.83
C ASN A 777 12.41 5.26 -33.75
N VAL A 778 13.48 4.53 -34.07
CA VAL A 778 14.29 3.80 -33.08
C VAL A 778 14.85 4.74 -32.03
N ALA A 779 15.55 5.80 -32.46
CA ALA A 779 16.11 6.82 -31.56
C ALA A 779 15.04 7.46 -30.67
N GLY A 780 13.86 7.76 -31.23
CA GLY A 780 12.74 8.34 -30.48
C GLY A 780 12.20 7.39 -29.42
N ASN A 781 12.06 6.10 -29.75
CA ASN A 781 11.52 5.09 -28.83
C ASN A 781 12.44 4.79 -27.63
N PHE A 782 13.74 5.12 -27.69
CA PHE A 782 14.61 5.07 -26.51
C PHE A 782 14.15 6.03 -25.40
N GLY A 783 13.60 7.20 -25.76
CA GLY A 783 13.14 8.22 -24.80
C GLY A 783 11.63 8.31 -24.63
N LEU A 784 10.85 7.94 -25.67
CA LEU A 784 9.43 8.25 -25.77
C LEU A 784 8.59 7.82 -24.55
N TYR A 785 8.83 6.60 -24.07
CA TYR A 785 8.04 5.98 -23.00
C TYR A 785 8.56 6.29 -21.59
N ILE A 786 9.78 6.81 -21.43
CA ILE A 786 10.37 7.07 -20.12
C ILE A 786 9.48 8.01 -19.28
N PRO A 787 8.96 9.14 -19.81
CA PRO A 787 8.04 9.99 -19.05
C PRO A 787 6.73 9.28 -18.65
N PHE A 788 6.19 8.40 -19.51
CA PHE A 788 4.97 7.64 -19.20
C PHE A 788 5.19 6.70 -18.01
N TYR A 789 6.37 6.07 -17.91
CA TYR A 789 6.70 5.17 -16.81
C TYR A 789 7.05 5.90 -15.52
N TYR A 790 7.97 6.86 -15.58
CA TYR A 790 8.56 7.45 -14.39
C TYR A 790 7.71 8.57 -13.79
N LEU A 791 6.85 9.25 -14.56
CA LEU A 791 5.87 10.18 -13.97
C LEU A 791 4.74 9.43 -13.26
N ALA A 792 4.35 8.26 -13.75
CA ALA A 792 3.36 7.41 -13.08
C ALA A 792 3.81 7.00 -11.68
N ALA A 793 5.11 6.75 -11.50
CA ALA A 793 5.71 6.45 -10.21
C ALA A 793 5.76 7.65 -9.25
N VAL A 794 5.69 8.89 -9.76
CA VAL A 794 5.66 10.10 -8.94
C VAL A 794 4.26 10.35 -8.38
N ARG A 795 3.22 10.25 -9.22
CA ARG A 795 1.81 10.35 -8.82
C ARG A 795 0.93 9.55 -9.79
N ASP A 796 0.02 8.74 -9.25
CA ASP A 796 -0.82 7.83 -10.03
C ASP A 796 -1.73 8.52 -11.07
N TYR A 797 -2.10 9.78 -10.84
CA TYR A 797 -2.95 10.56 -11.77
C TYR A 797 -2.18 11.11 -12.98
N LEU A 798 -0.84 11.15 -12.96
CA LEU A 798 -0.05 11.70 -14.06
C LEU A 798 -0.09 10.81 -15.31
N LEU A 799 -0.24 9.49 -15.15
CA LEU A 799 -0.36 8.55 -16.27
C LEU A 799 -1.68 8.69 -17.04
N PRO A 800 -2.86 8.77 -16.39
CA PRO A 800 -4.09 9.18 -17.06
C PRO A 800 -3.97 10.57 -17.71
N LEU A 801 -3.30 11.53 -17.08
CA LEU A 801 -3.17 12.89 -17.60
C LEU A 801 -2.33 12.96 -18.89
N ILE A 802 -1.16 12.30 -18.91
CA ILE A 802 -0.29 12.23 -20.10
C ILE A 802 -0.98 11.44 -21.24
N ASN A 803 -1.76 10.40 -20.92
CA ASN A 803 -2.54 9.66 -21.90
C ASN A 803 -3.71 10.49 -22.46
N GLY A 804 -4.41 11.25 -21.61
CA GLY A 804 -5.50 12.14 -22.01
C GLY A 804 -5.03 13.28 -22.90
N SER A 805 -3.89 13.91 -22.58
CA SER A 805 -3.27 14.91 -23.45
C SER A 805 -2.73 14.30 -24.75
N SER A 806 -2.19 13.08 -24.72
CA SER A 806 -1.83 12.32 -25.93
C SER A 806 -3.02 12.02 -26.84
N PHE A 807 -4.21 11.79 -26.30
CA PHE A 807 -5.44 11.67 -27.11
C PHE A 807 -5.65 12.92 -27.96
N LEU A 808 -5.58 14.11 -27.34
CA LEU A 808 -5.72 15.39 -28.06
C LEU A 808 -4.63 15.56 -29.12
N GLY A 809 -3.39 15.24 -28.77
CA GLY A 809 -2.26 15.27 -29.69
C GLY A 809 -2.45 14.37 -30.91
N ARG A 810 -2.96 13.16 -30.72
CA ARG A 810 -3.13 12.20 -31.83
C ARG A 810 -4.16 12.65 -32.86
N VAL A 811 -5.31 13.17 -32.41
CA VAL A 811 -6.38 13.68 -33.30
C VAL A 811 -5.96 14.98 -33.97
N THR A 812 -5.53 15.97 -33.18
CA THR A 812 -5.13 17.29 -33.70
C THR A 812 -3.88 17.19 -34.58
N GLY A 813 -2.92 16.36 -34.19
CA GLY A 813 -1.73 16.06 -34.99
C GLY A 813 -2.05 15.48 -36.36
N GLY A 814 -2.96 14.50 -36.41
CA GLY A 814 -3.42 13.94 -37.68
C GLY A 814 -4.08 14.98 -38.58
N PHE A 815 -4.96 15.82 -38.01
CA PHE A 815 -5.60 16.93 -38.74
C PHE A 815 -4.57 17.93 -39.30
N VAL A 816 -3.61 18.36 -38.48
CA VAL A 816 -2.58 19.34 -38.88
C VAL A 816 -1.62 18.73 -39.90
N ALA A 817 -1.26 17.44 -39.75
CA ALA A 817 -0.41 16.72 -40.69
C ALA A 817 -1.04 16.66 -42.09
N ASP A 818 -2.36 16.42 -42.18
CA ASP A 818 -3.08 16.43 -43.46
C ASP A 818 -3.05 17.81 -44.16
N HIS A 819 -2.77 18.91 -43.45
CA HIS A 819 -2.67 20.27 -44.03
C HIS A 819 -1.22 20.71 -44.28
N THR A 820 -0.33 20.43 -43.32
CA THR A 820 1.05 20.93 -43.31
C THR A 820 2.06 19.94 -43.90
N GLY A 821 1.72 18.66 -43.99
CA GLY A 821 2.63 17.56 -44.33
C GLY A 821 3.08 16.82 -43.07
N GLY A 822 3.09 15.49 -43.12
CA GLY A 822 3.34 14.66 -41.93
C GLY A 822 4.77 14.85 -41.38
N LEU A 823 5.77 14.95 -42.26
CA LEU A 823 7.14 15.19 -41.82
C LEU A 823 7.35 16.63 -41.37
N ASN A 824 6.71 17.60 -42.02
CA ASN A 824 6.76 19.02 -41.61
C ASN A 824 6.25 19.25 -40.19
N LEU A 825 5.32 18.41 -39.72
CA LEU A 825 4.78 18.48 -38.38
C LEU A 825 5.63 17.70 -37.36
N ILE A 826 6.13 16.53 -37.72
CA ILE A 826 6.70 15.60 -36.72
C ILE A 826 8.09 16.01 -36.22
N TYR A 827 9.01 16.47 -37.09
CA TYR A 827 10.36 16.82 -36.66
C TYR A 827 10.40 18.01 -35.67
N PRO A 828 9.68 19.14 -35.86
CA PRO A 828 9.76 20.26 -34.93
C PRO A 828 9.11 19.93 -33.59
N LEU A 829 8.05 19.12 -33.58
CA LEU A 829 7.36 18.73 -32.35
C LEU A 829 8.09 17.64 -31.58
N THR A 830 8.84 16.78 -32.26
CA THR A 830 9.76 15.84 -31.62
C THR A 830 10.94 16.58 -30.98
N ALA A 831 11.50 17.59 -31.67
CA ALA A 831 12.52 18.47 -31.10
C ALA A 831 12.00 19.23 -29.87
N ALA A 832 10.78 19.76 -29.96
CA ALA A 832 10.13 20.42 -28.83
C ALA A 832 9.89 19.48 -27.65
N SER A 833 9.58 18.20 -27.88
CA SER A 833 9.46 17.20 -26.80
C SER A 833 10.80 16.97 -26.10
N GLY A 834 11.89 16.82 -26.86
CA GLY A 834 13.24 16.71 -26.29
C GLY A 834 13.64 17.95 -25.48
N LEU A 835 13.36 19.14 -26.02
CA LEU A 835 13.62 20.40 -25.32
C LEU A 835 12.79 20.55 -24.04
N LEU A 836 11.53 20.11 -24.05
CA LEU A 836 10.69 20.12 -22.84
C LEU A 836 11.26 19.22 -21.74
N CYS A 837 11.81 18.06 -22.09
CA CYS A 837 12.52 17.23 -21.12
C CYS A 837 13.71 17.99 -20.50
N LEU A 838 14.53 18.65 -21.33
CA LEU A 838 15.74 19.33 -20.89
C LEU A 838 15.50 20.68 -20.18
N THR A 839 14.38 21.35 -20.44
CA THR A 839 14.10 22.69 -19.90
C THR A 839 13.04 22.69 -18.82
N MET A 840 11.98 21.89 -18.96
CA MET A 840 10.83 21.92 -18.06
C MET A 840 10.88 20.76 -17.06
N TRP A 841 11.13 19.54 -17.53
CA TRP A 841 11.18 18.37 -16.64
C TRP A 841 12.45 18.35 -15.80
N LEU A 842 13.61 18.63 -16.41
CA LEU A 842 14.90 18.65 -15.74
C LEU A 842 14.97 19.71 -14.62
N LEU A 843 14.31 20.84 -14.82
CA LEU A 843 14.29 21.98 -13.90
C LEU A 843 13.05 22.00 -13.00
N ALA A 844 12.18 20.99 -13.07
CA ALA A 844 10.96 20.94 -12.29
C ALA A 844 11.27 20.89 -10.79
N ASN A 845 10.78 21.89 -10.04
CA ASN A 845 10.94 21.99 -8.59
C ASN A 845 9.60 21.96 -7.83
N ASN A 846 8.48 21.87 -8.56
CA ASN A 846 7.15 21.82 -7.98
C ASN A 846 6.21 20.96 -8.85
N VAL A 847 5.09 20.53 -8.25
CA VAL A 847 4.12 19.63 -8.89
C VAL A 847 3.43 20.29 -10.09
N ASN A 848 3.19 21.60 -10.05
CA ASN A 848 2.52 22.32 -11.14
C ASN A 848 3.37 22.30 -12.43
N MET A 849 4.70 22.42 -12.32
CA MET A 849 5.62 22.27 -13.45
C MET A 849 5.61 20.85 -14.01
N ILE A 850 5.50 19.83 -13.15
CA ILE A 850 5.40 18.43 -13.59
C ILE A 850 4.08 18.17 -14.32
N ILE A 851 2.95 18.69 -13.81
CA ILE A 851 1.64 18.60 -14.46
C ILE A 851 1.66 19.29 -15.83
N ALA A 852 2.19 20.52 -15.89
CA ALA A 852 2.26 21.27 -17.13
C ALA A 852 3.22 20.61 -18.15
N PHE A 853 4.30 19.98 -17.68
CA PHE A 853 5.17 19.14 -18.50
C PHE A 853 4.41 17.91 -19.01
N ALA A 854 3.72 17.16 -18.14
CA ALA A 854 2.98 15.96 -18.50
C ALA A 854 1.92 16.23 -19.59
N CYS A 855 1.15 17.31 -19.47
CA CYS A 855 0.18 17.73 -20.49
C CYS A 855 0.87 18.12 -21.80
N SER A 856 1.91 18.95 -21.72
CA SER A 856 2.64 19.45 -22.89
C SER A 856 3.35 18.33 -23.65
N TYR A 857 3.98 17.42 -22.92
CA TYR A 857 4.65 16.26 -23.46
C TYR A 857 3.65 15.24 -24.00
N GLY A 858 2.52 15.02 -23.32
CA GLY A 858 1.47 14.12 -23.78
C GLY A 858 0.93 14.52 -25.15
N VAL A 859 0.60 15.80 -25.37
CA VAL A 859 0.17 16.29 -26.70
C VAL A 859 1.22 15.96 -27.79
N ARG A 860 2.50 16.27 -27.55
CA ARG A 860 3.55 16.10 -28.57
C ARG A 860 3.94 14.64 -28.80
N SER A 861 4.02 13.84 -27.75
CA SER A 861 4.22 12.38 -27.85
C SER A 861 3.05 11.70 -28.55
N GLY A 862 1.82 12.20 -28.36
CA GLY A 862 0.66 11.77 -29.13
C GLY A 862 0.85 11.97 -30.64
N ILE A 863 1.35 13.14 -31.05
CA ILE A 863 1.63 13.46 -32.45
C ILE A 863 2.71 12.53 -33.01
N PHE A 864 3.78 12.28 -32.25
CA PHE A 864 4.81 11.31 -32.65
C PHE A 864 4.20 9.92 -32.92
N ILE A 865 3.32 9.44 -32.04
CA ILE A 865 2.73 8.10 -32.12
C ILE A 865 1.74 7.98 -33.29
N SER A 866 0.93 9.00 -33.59
CA SER A 866 -0.07 8.92 -34.69
C SER A 866 0.45 9.32 -36.06
N VAL A 867 1.36 10.30 -36.14
CA VAL A 867 1.82 10.84 -37.43
C VAL A 867 2.93 9.99 -38.05
N THR A 868 3.83 9.39 -37.24
CA THR A 868 4.88 8.49 -37.75
C THR A 868 4.33 7.39 -38.67
N PRO A 869 3.32 6.59 -38.27
CA PRO A 869 2.79 5.57 -39.16
C PRO A 869 2.11 6.16 -40.40
N SER A 870 1.48 7.34 -40.31
CA SER A 870 0.86 7.98 -41.49
C SER A 870 1.89 8.34 -42.57
N VAL A 871 3.06 8.83 -42.14
CA VAL A 871 4.19 9.11 -43.03
C VAL A 871 4.78 7.82 -43.61
N THR A 872 4.91 6.78 -42.80
CA THR A 872 5.39 5.47 -43.27
C THR A 872 4.47 4.89 -44.34
N VAL A 873 3.14 5.05 -44.20
CA VAL A 873 2.17 4.64 -45.23
C VAL A 873 2.35 5.43 -46.52
N GLU A 874 2.62 6.74 -46.44
CA GLU A 874 2.82 7.59 -47.62
C GLU A 874 4.08 7.21 -48.43
N LEU A 875 5.10 6.68 -47.75
CA LEU A 875 6.30 6.09 -48.35
C LEU A 875 6.12 4.64 -48.84
N SER A 876 4.92 4.07 -48.68
CA SER A 876 4.65 2.66 -48.93
C SER A 876 3.73 2.44 -50.15
N PRO A 877 3.99 1.40 -50.99
CA PRO A 877 3.06 0.94 -52.00
C PRO A 877 1.71 0.55 -51.37
N GLN A 878 0.62 0.87 -52.07
CA GLN A 878 -0.73 0.69 -51.55
C GLN A 878 -1.12 -0.78 -51.32
N ASP A 879 -0.44 -1.72 -51.99
CA ASP A 879 -0.65 -3.17 -51.92
C ASP A 879 0.17 -3.86 -50.80
N LYS A 880 1.08 -3.14 -50.13
CA LYS A 880 2.00 -3.68 -49.10
C LYS A 880 2.08 -2.82 -47.84
N VAL A 881 1.01 -2.07 -47.55
CA VAL A 881 1.00 -1.10 -46.45
C VAL A 881 1.16 -1.78 -45.09
N GLY A 882 0.48 -2.89 -44.85
CA GLY A 882 0.61 -3.65 -43.60
C GLY A 882 2.00 -4.26 -43.45
N ALA A 883 2.51 -4.93 -44.49
CA ALA A 883 3.83 -5.53 -44.52
C ALA A 883 4.96 -4.51 -44.26
N ARG A 884 4.88 -3.31 -44.85
CA ARG A 884 5.84 -2.22 -44.60
C ARG A 884 5.70 -1.61 -43.21
N LEU A 885 4.50 -1.28 -42.75
CA LEU A 885 4.31 -0.78 -41.38
C LEU A 885 4.83 -1.77 -40.33
N GLY A 886 4.63 -3.07 -40.56
CA GLY A 886 5.17 -4.12 -39.70
C GLY A 886 6.71 -4.14 -39.73
N ALA A 887 7.32 -4.15 -40.92
CA ALA A 887 8.78 -4.12 -41.09
C ALA A 887 9.44 -2.83 -40.57
N PHE A 888 8.73 -1.69 -40.60
CA PHE A 888 9.15 -0.44 -39.96
C PHE A 888 9.20 -0.59 -38.43
N SER A 889 8.20 -1.25 -37.87
CA SER A 889 7.97 -1.34 -36.44
C SER A 889 8.91 -2.30 -35.71
N ILE A 890 9.44 -3.33 -36.39
CA ILE A 890 10.34 -4.33 -35.75
C ILE A 890 11.59 -3.69 -35.13
N TRP A 891 12.20 -2.71 -35.81
CA TRP A 891 13.39 -2.03 -35.28
C TRP A 891 13.06 -1.15 -34.07
N SER A 892 11.82 -0.67 -33.99
CA SER A 892 11.32 0.12 -32.86
C SER A 892 11.29 -0.71 -31.58
N ALA A 893 11.21 -2.04 -31.69
CA ALA A 893 11.35 -2.94 -30.56
C ALA A 893 12.67 -2.70 -29.80
N VAL A 894 13.78 -2.42 -30.49
CA VAL A 894 15.08 -2.14 -29.85
C VAL A 894 14.96 -0.94 -28.92
N GLY A 895 14.43 0.18 -29.40
CA GLY A 895 14.25 1.40 -28.61
C GLY A 895 13.28 1.19 -27.44
N VAL A 896 12.15 0.51 -27.67
CA VAL A 896 11.15 0.24 -26.62
C VAL A 896 11.66 -0.75 -25.56
N PHE A 897 12.41 -1.79 -25.95
CA PHE A 897 12.96 -2.79 -25.02
C PHE A 897 14.08 -2.22 -24.17
N THR A 898 14.93 -1.37 -24.74
CA THR A 898 16.17 -0.94 -24.07
C THR A 898 16.04 0.45 -23.45
N GLY A 899 15.19 1.33 -23.98
CA GLY A 899 15.03 2.71 -23.51
C GLY A 899 14.66 2.82 -22.03
N THR A 900 13.52 2.22 -21.62
CA THR A 900 13.07 2.30 -20.22
C THR A 900 14.04 1.59 -19.25
N PRO A 901 14.58 0.38 -19.54
CA PRO A 901 15.60 -0.23 -18.69
C PRO A 901 16.91 0.57 -18.59
N ILE A 902 17.38 1.20 -19.67
CA ILE A 902 18.53 2.11 -19.61
C ILE A 902 18.21 3.32 -18.73
N GLY A 903 17.01 3.88 -18.87
CA GLY A 903 16.48 4.92 -17.98
C GLY A 903 16.54 4.50 -16.51
N GLY A 904 16.08 3.28 -16.20
CA GLY A 904 16.12 2.73 -14.85
C GLY A 904 17.51 2.40 -14.33
N ALA A 905 18.45 2.07 -15.21
CA ALA A 905 19.84 1.83 -14.82
C ALA A 905 20.52 3.10 -14.28
N PHE A 906 20.01 4.29 -14.58
CA PHE A 906 20.49 5.53 -13.96
C PHE A 906 20.03 5.73 -12.51
N ILE A 907 19.05 4.95 -12.03
CA ILE A 907 18.45 5.12 -10.71
C ILE A 907 18.87 3.94 -9.81
N HIS A 908 19.83 4.18 -8.92
CA HIS A 908 20.25 3.21 -7.92
C HIS A 908 19.68 3.54 -6.54
N GLN A 909 19.82 4.79 -6.10
CA GLN A 909 19.46 5.25 -4.75
C GLN A 909 18.25 6.19 -4.71
N GLY A 910 17.67 6.55 -5.87
CA GLY A 910 16.51 7.45 -5.97
C GLY A 910 16.85 8.93 -5.79
N THR A 911 18.13 9.30 -5.92
CA THR A 911 18.58 10.68 -5.69
C THR A 911 18.17 11.62 -6.82
N GLN A 912 18.06 12.92 -6.51
CA GLN A 912 17.74 13.94 -7.52
C GLN A 912 18.75 13.96 -8.69
N SER A 913 20.02 13.66 -8.41
CA SER A 913 21.07 13.57 -9.43
C SER A 913 20.81 12.43 -10.42
N GLU A 914 20.43 11.25 -9.93
CA GLU A 914 20.13 10.08 -10.76
C GLU A 914 18.93 10.31 -11.70
N TYR A 915 17.86 10.94 -11.19
CA TYR A 915 16.72 11.33 -12.03
C TYR A 915 17.12 12.36 -13.10
N ARG A 916 18.06 13.27 -12.82
CA ARG A 916 18.57 14.20 -13.85
C ARG A 916 19.23 13.47 -15.01
N HIS A 917 20.03 12.42 -14.76
CA HIS A 917 20.66 11.63 -15.82
C HIS A 917 19.63 10.94 -16.72
N LEU A 918 18.57 10.37 -16.14
CA LEU A 918 17.44 9.79 -16.87
C LEU A 918 16.73 10.83 -17.75
N ILE A 919 16.47 12.03 -17.21
CA ILE A 919 15.79 13.10 -17.95
C ILE A 919 16.66 13.60 -19.11
N ILE A 920 17.97 13.74 -18.88
CA ILE A 920 18.94 14.14 -19.93
C ILE A 920 18.97 13.08 -21.03
N PHE A 921 19.09 11.80 -20.69
CA PHE A 921 19.04 10.70 -21.66
C PHE A 921 17.77 10.77 -22.51
N THR A 922 16.62 10.95 -21.88
CA THR A 922 15.31 11.08 -22.55
C THR A 922 15.30 12.24 -23.54
N GLY A 923 15.72 13.43 -23.10
CA GLY A 923 15.74 14.64 -23.92
C GLY A 923 16.70 14.55 -25.11
N VAL A 924 17.88 13.95 -24.90
CA VAL A 924 18.89 13.73 -25.95
C VAL A 924 18.38 12.76 -27.01
N CYS A 925 17.80 11.62 -26.62
CA CYS A 925 17.24 10.64 -27.55
C CYS A 925 16.15 11.24 -28.45
N LEU A 926 15.23 12.01 -27.86
CA LEU A 926 14.15 12.68 -28.61
C LEU A 926 14.69 13.78 -29.54
N THR A 927 15.69 14.54 -29.11
CA THR A 927 16.32 15.57 -29.95
C THR A 927 17.10 14.94 -31.11
N ALA A 928 17.80 13.84 -30.87
CA ALA A 928 18.47 13.06 -31.92
C ALA A 928 17.47 12.49 -32.94
N ALA A 929 16.34 11.97 -32.46
CA ALA A 929 15.25 11.49 -33.30
C ALA A 929 14.71 12.60 -34.21
N ALA A 930 14.52 13.81 -33.67
CA ALA A 930 14.07 14.96 -34.44
C ALA A 930 15.07 15.35 -35.55
N GLY A 931 16.38 15.31 -35.25
CA GLY A 931 17.43 15.53 -36.26
C GLY A 931 17.36 14.53 -37.40
N LEU A 932 17.15 13.25 -37.09
CA LEU A 932 17.00 12.19 -38.09
C LEU A 932 15.69 12.32 -38.91
N GLN A 933 14.60 12.74 -38.28
CA GLN A 933 13.33 13.07 -38.98
C GLN A 933 13.51 14.25 -39.94
N LEU A 934 14.26 15.28 -39.55
CA LEU A 934 14.60 16.41 -40.42
C LEU A 934 15.40 15.94 -41.64
N VAL A 935 16.38 15.05 -41.44
CA VAL A 935 17.13 14.44 -42.57
C VAL A 935 16.18 13.68 -43.50
N ALA A 936 15.26 12.87 -42.95
CA ALA A 936 14.25 12.19 -43.77
C ALA A 936 13.38 13.20 -44.55
N ARG A 937 13.00 14.33 -43.93
CA ARG A 937 12.23 15.40 -44.59
C ARG A 937 13.00 16.04 -45.74
N LEU A 938 14.28 16.34 -45.54
CA LEU A 938 15.15 16.95 -46.56
C LEU A 938 15.45 16.00 -47.73
N LEU A 939 15.45 14.69 -47.49
CA LEU A 939 15.55 13.68 -48.56
C LEU A 939 14.28 13.59 -49.41
N CYS A 940 13.14 14.05 -48.90
CA CYS A 940 11.87 14.08 -49.62
C CYS A 940 11.73 15.33 -50.50
N ASP A 941 11.98 16.51 -49.91
CA ASP A 941 12.05 17.78 -50.63
C ASP A 941 12.94 18.77 -49.84
N LYS A 942 13.77 19.55 -50.52
CA LYS A 942 14.62 20.56 -49.85
C LYS A 942 13.83 21.80 -49.44
N ASP A 943 12.70 22.07 -50.08
CA ASP A 943 11.82 23.17 -49.71
C ASP A 943 10.91 22.75 -48.54
N LEU A 944 11.23 23.24 -47.34
CA LEU A 944 10.49 22.97 -46.11
C LEU A 944 9.08 23.59 -46.10
N ARG A 945 8.77 24.53 -47.00
CA ARG A 945 7.44 25.14 -47.11
C ARG A 945 6.49 24.27 -47.91
N LYS A 946 7.01 23.39 -48.77
CA LYS A 946 6.19 22.44 -49.51
C LYS A 946 5.63 21.39 -48.57
N LYS A 947 4.35 21.09 -48.79
CA LYS A 947 3.65 20.01 -48.09
C LYS A 947 4.26 18.67 -48.52
N TRP A 948 4.76 17.94 -47.53
CA TRP A 948 5.15 16.55 -47.66
C TRP A 948 4.68 15.81 -46.41
#